data_AF-A0A2T8FBC4-F1
#
_entry.id   AF-A0A2T8FBC4-F1
#
_cell.length_a   1.000
_cell.length_b   1.000
_cell.length_c   1.000
_cell.angle_alpha   90.00
_cell.angle_beta   90.00
_cell.angle_gamma   90.00
#
_symmetry.space_group_name_H-M   'P 1'
#
loop_
_entity.id
_entity.type
_entity.pdbx_description
1 polymer ?
#
loop_
_entity_poly.entity_id
_entity_poly.type
_entity_poly.pdbx_seq_one_letter_code
_entity_poly.pdbx_strand_id
1 'polypeptide(L)'
;MPHMTDSRRPEATRRQVIKAGGAAAGLAVAGSLLPPSVHRAMAAPMRAGGLDAIEHVILLMQENRSFDHYYGKLRGVRGYGDRTPLRRRAGSDVMHQPGGPAGQVLPFSVREAAAAAGRPTTDIQYLGDLPHGFSDATRAWADGWWDAWVPAKGTATMTYYDRTDVPLQYELAETFTTLDAYHCSVFGSTNPNRNYFWSGTTGYEPDGVRRAVTNAAYSYSHGGYDWTTYPERLERTGVSWQIYQEWDNFTDNAVEYFLPFKRIGTKMLAHVDGTYRTTEEFYDSLHAKPAAEQDRLLAQLEVGRAALTAEERSLFDKAMYRSRPGTLLTRVRDDIAAGTLPRVTWLVPTAALSEHPGASTPVGSANLIYDLLDIVASDLDTWSRTAIMINFDENDGFFDHVPPPIAPRPASGNGDDWYAGQPIGLGPRVPMTIVSPWTIGGHVESAVADHTSTLRFLERWTGVAEPNISAWRRAVCSDLTSAFDFTRAGSPPSLTQPDAVPAPVARWRPVPPADQELPEQEAGRSGSRRLAYGPTASAGLAGGVLRLRLGNAGSEALAAHVYGFAGELPRVEHLLVPAWGQQELAVIPAGGRWDLVVQGPNQYWYEASGTLTGAAAGVDVRQSTRARRSSLELALTNDGSAPVTLTVRPLAYVGSAVKVKLAPGASREIAWGTDRGWYDLEVVAAEDETFRRRVTGRVETASQGVTA
;
A
#
# COMPACT_ATOMS: atom_id res chain seq x y z
N MET A 1 75.15 42.19 24.28
CA MET A 1 74.56 43.34 23.56
C MET A 1 74.94 43.22 22.09
N PRO A 2 74.06 43.48 21.10
CA PRO A 2 72.59 43.47 21.06
C PRO A 2 72.00 42.62 19.89
N HIS A 3 70.67 42.39 19.95
CA HIS A 3 69.61 42.33 18.89
C HIS A 3 69.97 42.04 17.40
N MET A 4 69.19 41.33 16.55
CA MET A 4 67.72 41.29 16.41
C MET A 4 67.27 40.19 15.40
N THR A 5 66.25 39.42 15.80
CA THR A 5 65.12 38.80 15.04
C THR A 5 65.29 38.12 13.66
N ASP A 6 65.07 36.80 13.63
CA ASP A 6 64.12 36.16 12.71
C ASP A 6 63.46 34.96 13.41
N SER A 7 62.13 34.92 13.40
CA SER A 7 61.28 33.96 14.12
C SER A 7 60.76 32.89 13.16
N ARG A 8 61.35 31.69 13.19
CA ARG A 8 60.71 30.49 12.63
C ARG A 8 60.03 29.71 13.75
N ARG A 9 58.70 29.72 13.79
CA ARG A 9 57.91 28.72 14.54
C ARG A 9 57.83 27.43 13.71
N PRO A 10 57.91 26.24 14.32
CA PRO A 10 57.74 24.98 13.60
C PRO A 10 56.29 24.82 13.12
N GLU A 11 56.14 24.30 11.90
CA GLU A 11 54.86 23.92 11.30
C GLU A 11 54.11 22.93 12.18
N ALA A 12 52.85 23.26 12.51
CA ALA A 12 51.94 22.36 13.20
C ALA A 12 51.49 21.25 12.24
N THR A 13 51.66 19.99 12.64
CA THR A 13 51.24 18.81 11.88
C THR A 13 49.70 18.75 11.78
N ARG A 14 49.20 18.21 10.66
CA ARG A 14 47.77 18.01 10.27
C ARG A 14 46.82 17.50 11.37
N ARG A 15 47.31 17.02 12.50
CA ARG A 15 46.53 16.48 13.63
C ARG A 15 46.06 17.55 14.63
N GLN A 16 46.56 18.78 14.56
CA GLN A 16 46.17 19.87 15.49
C GLN A 16 45.16 20.87 14.91
N VAL A 17 44.90 20.85 13.59
CA VAL A 17 43.87 21.70 12.95
C VAL A 17 42.44 21.13 13.12
N ILE A 18 42.29 19.88 13.57
CA ILE A 18 40.97 19.23 13.78
C ILE A 18 40.32 19.59 15.14
N LYS A 19 41.02 20.31 16.04
CA LYS A 19 40.49 20.59 17.39
C LYS A 19 40.03 22.03 17.68
N ALA A 20 40.03 22.93 16.70
CA ALA A 20 39.50 24.27 16.90
C ALA A 20 38.97 24.88 15.59
N GLY A 21 37.70 24.62 15.28
CA GLY A 21 36.98 25.34 14.21
C GLY A 21 35.76 24.60 13.69
N GLY A 22 34.56 25.00 14.14
CA GLY A 22 33.29 24.84 13.41
C GLY A 22 32.66 23.44 13.38
N ALA A 23 31.72 23.21 14.30
CA ALA A 23 30.76 22.12 14.20
C ALA A 23 29.77 22.37 13.05
N ALA A 24 29.91 21.63 11.93
CA ALA A 24 28.86 21.22 10.98
C ALA A 24 29.55 20.68 9.70
N ALA A 25 30.12 19.49 9.77
CA ALA A 25 30.53 18.74 8.59
C ALA A 25 29.94 17.33 8.73
N GLY A 26 29.01 17.00 7.81
CA GLY A 26 28.23 15.77 7.84
C GLY A 26 29.11 14.53 7.97
N LEU A 27 28.79 13.69 8.94
CA LEU A 27 29.26 12.32 8.96
C LEU A 27 28.62 11.64 7.75
N ALA A 28 29.41 11.37 6.71
CA ALA A 28 29.09 10.32 5.76
C ALA A 28 28.98 9.03 6.58
N VAL A 29 27.76 8.54 6.77
CA VAL A 29 27.51 7.32 7.53
C VAL A 29 27.82 6.17 6.55
N ALA A 30 28.81 5.34 6.89
CA ALA A 30 29.37 4.36 5.96
C ALA A 30 28.33 3.31 5.57
N GLY A 31 28.05 3.25 4.25
CA GLY A 31 27.23 2.25 3.59
C GLY A 31 25.73 2.49 3.74
N SER A 32 25.14 3.63 3.35
CA SER A 32 23.67 3.87 3.27
C SER A 32 23.19 3.95 1.83
N LEU A 33 21.95 3.50 1.57
CA LEU A 33 21.28 3.55 0.28
C LEU A 33 20.68 4.90 -0.01
N LEU A 34 20.40 5.66 1.04
CA LEU A 34 19.86 6.99 0.88
C LEU A 34 20.95 7.96 0.40
N PRO A 35 20.59 8.90 -0.49
CA PRO A 35 21.53 9.91 -0.95
C PRO A 35 22.20 10.68 0.21
N PRO A 36 23.48 11.07 0.10
CA PRO A 36 24.15 11.89 1.12
C PRO A 36 23.42 13.20 1.45
N SER A 37 22.68 13.75 0.48
CA SER A 37 21.81 14.91 0.67
C SER A 37 20.66 14.61 1.64
N VAL A 38 20.00 13.45 1.53
CA VAL A 38 18.94 13.00 2.45
C VAL A 38 19.47 12.89 3.87
N HIS A 39 20.66 12.31 4.07
CA HIS A 39 21.28 12.27 5.42
C HIS A 39 21.50 13.65 6.02
N ARG A 40 22.03 14.59 5.21
CA ARG A 40 22.20 15.98 5.61
C ARG A 40 20.85 16.62 5.96
N ALA A 41 19.83 16.32 5.19
CA ALA A 41 18.50 16.89 5.33
C ALA A 41 17.74 16.32 6.54
N MET A 42 17.88 15.03 6.84
CA MET A 42 17.35 14.40 8.07
C MET A 42 18.04 14.91 9.34
N ALA A 43 19.30 15.35 9.25
CA ALA A 43 20.00 15.97 10.36
C ALA A 43 19.60 17.44 10.59
N ALA A 44 18.88 18.06 9.64
CA ALA A 44 18.38 19.42 9.79
C ALA A 44 17.16 19.45 10.73
N PRO A 45 16.92 20.55 11.45
CA PRO A 45 15.73 20.70 12.28
C PRO A 45 14.45 20.57 11.45
N MET A 46 13.51 19.75 11.92
CA MET A 46 12.20 19.62 11.32
C MET A 46 11.38 20.91 11.50
N ARG A 47 10.70 21.35 10.44
CA ARG A 47 9.75 22.47 10.52
C ARG A 47 8.58 22.08 11.42
N ALA A 48 8.33 22.88 12.45
CA ALA A 48 7.16 22.71 13.32
C ALA A 48 5.88 23.13 12.57
N GLY A 49 4.76 22.51 12.91
CA GLY A 49 3.46 22.87 12.35
C GLY A 49 2.50 21.69 12.33
N GLY A 50 1.54 21.74 11.40
CA GLY A 50 0.67 20.61 11.05
C GLY A 50 0.70 20.39 9.55
N LEU A 51 -0.42 19.96 8.98
CA LEU A 51 -0.56 19.72 7.54
C LEU A 51 -0.17 20.93 6.68
N ASP A 52 -0.43 22.15 7.17
CA ASP A 52 -0.09 23.41 6.49
C ASP A 52 1.42 23.71 6.44
N ALA A 53 2.26 22.92 7.13
CA ALA A 53 3.71 23.03 7.01
C ALA A 53 4.24 22.40 5.70
N ILE A 54 3.42 21.57 5.04
CA ILE A 54 3.71 21.02 3.72
C ILE A 54 3.36 22.08 2.67
N GLU A 55 4.33 22.41 1.82
CA GLU A 55 4.15 23.31 0.66
C GLU A 55 4.14 22.52 -0.66
N HIS A 56 4.82 21.37 -0.73
CA HIS A 56 4.87 20.51 -1.92
C HIS A 56 4.53 19.04 -1.61
N VAL A 57 3.73 18.43 -2.47
CA VAL A 57 3.47 16.99 -2.49
C VAL A 57 3.90 16.44 -3.84
N ILE A 58 4.86 15.52 -3.83
CA ILE A 58 5.33 14.81 -5.03
C ILE A 58 4.78 13.39 -4.98
N LEU A 59 4.06 12.99 -6.02
CA LEU A 59 3.44 11.68 -6.16
C LEU A 59 4.20 10.90 -7.26
N LEU A 60 4.84 9.80 -6.87
CA LEU A 60 5.50 8.86 -7.78
C LEU A 60 4.81 7.50 -7.68
N MET A 61 4.19 7.07 -8.76
CA MET A 61 3.53 5.77 -8.87
C MET A 61 4.30 4.86 -9.82
N GLN A 62 4.96 3.85 -9.25
CA GLN A 62 5.68 2.78 -9.94
C GLN A 62 4.75 1.62 -10.33
N GLU A 63 5.31 0.63 -11.00
CA GLU A 63 4.71 -0.58 -11.54
C GLU A 63 5.58 -1.81 -11.22
N ASN A 64 5.07 -3.03 -11.20
CA ASN A 64 3.90 -3.39 -10.42
C ASN A 64 4.39 -4.46 -9.43
N ARG A 65 4.09 -4.30 -8.14
CA ARG A 65 4.65 -5.15 -7.08
C ARG A 65 3.62 -5.35 -5.99
N SER A 66 3.43 -6.59 -5.54
CA SER A 66 2.66 -6.83 -4.32
C SER A 66 3.48 -6.43 -3.10
N PHE A 67 2.79 -6.13 -2.00
CA PHE A 67 3.45 -5.80 -0.74
C PHE A 67 4.28 -6.98 -0.23
N ASP A 68 3.74 -8.20 -0.17
CA ASP A 68 4.52 -9.36 0.28
C ASP A 68 5.71 -9.71 -0.61
N HIS A 69 5.60 -9.48 -1.93
CA HIS A 69 6.69 -9.71 -2.86
C HIS A 69 7.92 -8.83 -2.55
N TYR A 70 7.70 -7.63 -2.00
CA TYR A 70 8.77 -6.74 -1.54
C TYR A 70 9.09 -6.92 -0.07
N TYR A 71 8.08 -6.80 0.78
CA TYR A 71 8.21 -6.57 2.21
C TYR A 71 7.66 -7.72 3.06
N GLY A 72 7.29 -8.86 2.46
CA GLY A 72 6.82 -10.03 3.21
C GLY A 72 7.84 -10.49 4.27
N LYS A 73 9.14 -10.29 4.02
CA LYS A 73 10.21 -10.58 4.99
C LYS A 73 10.63 -9.39 5.86
N LEU A 74 10.21 -8.17 5.58
CA LEU A 74 10.61 -6.97 6.33
C LEU A 74 10.11 -7.07 7.78
N ARG A 75 10.94 -6.75 8.78
CA ARG A 75 10.49 -6.80 10.19
C ARG A 75 9.40 -5.77 10.48
N GLY A 76 8.49 -6.11 11.39
CA GLY A 76 7.48 -5.20 11.91
C GLY A 76 6.28 -4.93 10.99
N VAL A 77 6.30 -5.33 9.71
CA VAL A 77 5.09 -5.25 8.87
C VAL A 77 4.24 -6.51 9.03
N ARG A 78 2.96 -6.46 8.65
CA ARG A 78 2.15 -7.66 8.44
C ARG A 78 2.65 -8.43 7.19
N GLY A 79 3.65 -9.27 7.37
CA GLY A 79 4.29 -10.08 6.31
C GLY A 79 4.16 -11.59 6.57
N TYR A 80 5.17 -12.37 6.18
CA TYR A 80 5.16 -13.84 6.28
C TYR A 80 5.13 -14.41 7.71
N GLY A 81 5.39 -13.57 8.71
CA GLY A 81 5.25 -13.87 10.14
C GLY A 81 3.85 -13.55 10.72
N ASP A 82 2.85 -13.24 9.88
CA ASP A 82 1.46 -13.09 10.34
C ASP A 82 1.03 -14.35 11.12
N ARG A 83 0.49 -14.14 12.34
CA ARG A 83 0.04 -15.22 13.25
C ARG A 83 -1.39 -15.70 12.97
N THR A 84 -2.06 -15.01 12.06
CA THR A 84 -3.47 -15.19 11.68
C THR A 84 -3.65 -15.13 10.15
N PRO A 85 -2.84 -15.84 9.34
CA PRO A 85 -3.13 -15.96 7.92
C PRO A 85 -4.47 -16.67 7.76
N LEU A 86 -5.24 -16.29 6.73
CA LEU A 86 -6.55 -16.89 6.50
C LEU A 86 -6.44 -18.40 6.33
N ARG A 87 -7.20 -19.15 7.12
CA ARG A 87 -7.34 -20.61 6.96
C ARG A 87 -8.07 -20.90 5.65
N ARG A 88 -7.54 -21.83 4.86
CA ARG A 88 -8.20 -22.41 3.68
C ARG A 88 -9.23 -23.46 4.13
N ARG A 89 -10.24 -23.68 3.28
CA ARG A 89 -11.24 -24.75 3.47
C ARG A 89 -10.62 -26.15 3.56
N ALA A 90 -9.44 -26.34 2.95
CA ALA A 90 -8.69 -27.60 2.99
C ALA A 90 -7.88 -27.81 4.29
N GLY A 91 -7.82 -26.84 5.20
CA GLY A 91 -7.20 -26.96 6.53
C GLY A 91 -5.83 -26.28 6.69
N SER A 92 -5.07 -26.07 5.61
CA SER A 92 -3.87 -25.21 5.61
C SER A 92 -4.25 -23.72 5.59
N ASP A 93 -3.29 -22.81 5.64
CA ASP A 93 -3.52 -21.37 5.45
C ASP A 93 -3.29 -20.94 3.98
N VAL A 94 -3.62 -19.68 3.68
CA VAL A 94 -3.47 -19.07 2.35
C VAL A 94 -2.03 -18.97 1.85
N MET A 95 -1.01 -19.15 2.70
CA MET A 95 0.37 -19.24 2.20
C MET A 95 0.57 -20.53 1.39
N HIS A 96 -0.22 -21.57 1.67
CA HIS A 96 -0.18 -22.83 0.96
C HIS A 96 -1.16 -22.79 -0.22
N GLN A 97 -0.79 -22.19 -1.36
CA GLN A 97 -1.67 -22.07 -2.52
C GLN A 97 -1.77 -23.40 -3.28
N PRO A 98 -2.97 -23.86 -3.70
CA PRO A 98 -3.12 -25.14 -4.39
C PRO A 98 -2.54 -25.10 -5.81
N GLY A 99 -1.88 -26.17 -6.24
CA GLY A 99 -1.31 -26.31 -7.58
C GLY A 99 0.19 -26.60 -7.57
N GLY A 100 0.83 -26.53 -8.74
CA GLY A 100 2.23 -26.92 -8.91
C GLY A 100 2.46 -28.43 -8.76
N PRO A 101 3.71 -28.89 -8.95
CA PRO A 101 4.05 -30.32 -8.98
C PRO A 101 3.78 -31.07 -7.67
N ALA A 102 3.92 -30.39 -6.53
CA ALA A 102 3.71 -30.96 -5.20
C ALA A 102 2.25 -30.84 -4.71
N GLY A 103 1.32 -30.35 -5.55
CA GLY A 103 -0.08 -30.11 -5.18
C GLY A 103 -0.32 -28.82 -4.38
N GLN A 104 0.73 -28.19 -3.87
CA GLN A 104 0.73 -26.85 -3.32
C GLN A 104 2.02 -26.09 -3.65
N VAL A 105 1.96 -24.76 -3.57
CA VAL A 105 3.10 -23.84 -3.69
C VAL A 105 3.03 -22.83 -2.55
N LEU A 106 4.14 -22.68 -1.84
CA LEU A 106 4.38 -21.69 -0.78
C LEU A 106 5.15 -20.50 -1.37
N PRO A 107 5.19 -19.34 -0.69
CA PRO A 107 6.07 -18.26 -1.09
C PRO A 107 7.54 -18.72 -1.14
N PHE A 108 8.27 -18.40 -2.21
CA PHE A 108 9.65 -18.84 -2.42
C PHE A 108 10.57 -17.73 -2.94
N SER A 109 11.85 -17.78 -2.55
CA SER A 109 12.83 -16.75 -2.89
C SER A 109 13.15 -16.76 -4.39
N VAL A 110 13.08 -15.59 -5.01
CA VAL A 110 13.51 -15.40 -6.41
C VAL A 110 15.00 -15.68 -6.61
N ARG A 111 15.83 -15.29 -5.64
CA ARG A 111 17.29 -15.46 -5.65
C ARG A 111 17.68 -16.93 -5.58
N GLU A 112 17.04 -17.69 -4.69
CA GLU A 112 17.27 -19.14 -4.59
C GLU A 112 16.77 -19.87 -5.85
N ALA A 113 15.61 -19.46 -6.38
CA ALA A 113 15.09 -20.00 -7.64
C ALA A 113 16.02 -19.71 -8.83
N ALA A 114 16.63 -18.52 -8.88
CA ALA A 114 17.62 -18.16 -9.91
C ALA A 114 18.87 -19.04 -9.79
N ALA A 115 19.40 -19.20 -8.57
CA ALA A 115 20.56 -20.06 -8.32
C ALA A 115 20.28 -21.52 -8.69
N ALA A 116 19.11 -22.06 -8.32
CA ALA A 116 18.69 -23.41 -8.68
C ALA A 116 18.55 -23.60 -10.20
N ALA A 117 18.18 -22.55 -10.94
CA ALA A 117 18.13 -22.53 -12.40
C ALA A 117 19.51 -22.30 -13.06
N GLY A 118 20.60 -22.18 -12.29
CA GLY A 118 21.94 -21.90 -12.80
C GLY A 118 22.11 -20.49 -13.37
N ARG A 119 21.27 -19.54 -12.95
CA ARG A 119 21.28 -18.14 -13.42
C ARG A 119 22.21 -17.27 -12.57
N PRO A 120 22.83 -16.23 -13.15
CA PRO A 120 23.48 -15.17 -12.40
C PRO A 120 22.52 -14.53 -11.39
N THR A 121 23.02 -14.10 -10.23
CA THR A 121 22.22 -13.42 -9.20
C THR A 121 21.60 -12.12 -9.71
N THR A 122 22.20 -11.46 -10.69
CA THR A 122 21.67 -10.26 -11.35
C THR A 122 20.39 -10.51 -12.16
N ASP A 123 20.10 -11.75 -12.55
CA ASP A 123 18.92 -12.08 -13.35
C ASP A 123 17.61 -11.85 -12.58
N ILE A 124 17.65 -11.80 -11.24
CA ILE A 124 16.46 -11.53 -10.41
C ILE A 124 15.83 -10.16 -10.72
N GLN A 125 16.56 -9.25 -11.38
CA GLN A 125 16.06 -7.95 -11.84
C GLN A 125 15.13 -8.07 -13.06
N TYR A 126 15.17 -9.20 -13.77
CA TYR A 126 14.53 -9.40 -15.06
C TYR A 126 13.38 -10.43 -15.01
N LEU A 127 12.48 -10.28 -14.04
CA LEU A 127 11.25 -11.08 -13.97
C LEU A 127 10.32 -10.73 -15.14
N GLY A 128 9.59 -11.72 -15.66
CA GLY A 128 8.56 -11.50 -16.68
C GLY A 128 7.16 -11.41 -16.07
N ASP A 129 6.30 -10.62 -16.71
CA ASP A 129 4.93 -10.33 -16.30
C ASP A 129 4.12 -11.59 -15.96
N LEU A 130 3.23 -11.49 -14.98
CA LEU A 130 2.24 -12.53 -14.69
C LEU A 130 0.84 -12.09 -15.15
N PRO A 131 -0.18 -12.97 -15.11
CA PRO A 131 -1.56 -12.53 -15.32
C PRO A 131 -1.99 -11.53 -14.24
N HIS A 132 -2.40 -10.33 -14.65
CA HIS A 132 -2.89 -9.23 -13.79
C HIS A 132 -4.08 -8.48 -14.41
N GLY A 133 -4.89 -9.17 -15.21
CA GLY A 133 -6.18 -8.67 -15.70
C GLY A 133 -7.31 -8.82 -14.68
N PHE A 134 -8.41 -8.10 -14.89
CA PHE A 134 -9.59 -8.16 -13.99
C PHE A 134 -10.12 -9.58 -13.80
N SER A 135 -10.12 -10.39 -14.86
CA SER A 135 -10.63 -11.78 -14.82
C SER A 135 -9.74 -12.73 -14.03
N ASP A 136 -8.40 -12.64 -14.16
CA ASP A 136 -7.49 -13.49 -13.38
C ASP A 136 -7.33 -13.00 -11.93
N ALA A 137 -7.39 -11.70 -11.69
CA ALA A 137 -7.36 -11.14 -10.33
C ALA A 137 -8.61 -11.53 -9.53
N THR A 138 -9.80 -11.39 -10.12
CA THR A 138 -11.06 -11.85 -9.46
C THR A 138 -11.12 -13.38 -9.33
N ARG A 139 -10.50 -14.14 -10.26
CA ARG A 139 -10.32 -15.58 -10.09
C ARG A 139 -9.40 -15.93 -8.93
N ALA A 140 -8.29 -15.21 -8.74
CA ALA A 140 -7.39 -15.40 -7.60
C ALA A 140 -8.05 -15.06 -6.26
N TRP A 141 -8.94 -14.06 -6.25
CA TRP A 141 -9.76 -13.68 -5.08
C TRP A 141 -10.68 -14.82 -4.59
N ALA A 142 -11.14 -15.68 -5.50
CA ALA A 142 -11.87 -16.91 -5.20
C ALA A 142 -13.10 -16.71 -4.29
N ASP A 143 -13.97 -15.76 -4.63
CA ASP A 143 -15.16 -15.40 -3.84
C ASP A 143 -14.84 -15.04 -2.37
N GLY A 144 -13.65 -14.46 -2.15
CA GLY A 144 -13.15 -14.05 -0.84
C GLY A 144 -12.25 -15.07 -0.15
N TRP A 145 -12.20 -16.32 -0.62
CA TRP A 145 -11.39 -17.38 0.01
C TRP A 145 -9.89 -17.23 -0.23
N TRP A 146 -9.48 -16.40 -1.20
CA TRP A 146 -8.09 -16.00 -1.40
C TRP A 146 -7.12 -17.18 -1.63
N ASP A 147 -7.62 -18.28 -2.21
CA ASP A 147 -6.96 -19.57 -2.30
C ASP A 147 -6.81 -20.10 -3.74
N ALA A 148 -6.87 -19.23 -4.74
CA ALA A 148 -6.77 -19.60 -6.16
C ALA A 148 -5.70 -18.82 -6.94
N TRP A 149 -4.63 -18.36 -6.28
CA TRP A 149 -3.57 -17.58 -6.91
C TRP A 149 -2.79 -18.37 -7.97
N VAL A 150 -2.27 -19.54 -7.61
CA VAL A 150 -1.49 -20.39 -8.54
C VAL A 150 -2.32 -20.86 -9.73
N PRO A 151 -3.57 -21.34 -9.57
CA PRO A 151 -4.44 -21.65 -10.71
C PRO A 151 -4.76 -20.43 -11.58
N ALA A 152 -4.81 -19.23 -10.98
CA ALA A 152 -5.14 -18.01 -11.71
C ALA A 152 -3.95 -17.38 -12.44
N LYS A 153 -2.75 -17.46 -11.87
CA LYS A 153 -1.60 -16.63 -12.25
C LYS A 153 -0.31 -17.44 -12.50
N GLY A 154 -0.34 -18.75 -12.27
CA GLY A 154 0.83 -19.64 -12.37
C GLY A 154 1.70 -19.60 -11.12
N THR A 155 2.71 -20.47 -11.04
CA THR A 155 3.50 -20.67 -9.81
C THR A 155 4.40 -19.48 -9.46
N ALA A 156 4.87 -18.73 -10.46
CA ALA A 156 5.75 -17.56 -10.26
C ALA A 156 5.09 -16.42 -9.45
N THR A 157 3.75 -16.44 -9.32
CA THR A 157 3.00 -15.54 -8.42
C THR A 157 3.54 -15.61 -6.99
N MET A 158 4.02 -16.78 -6.53
CA MET A 158 4.47 -17.00 -5.16
C MET A 158 5.92 -16.55 -4.92
N THR A 159 6.54 -15.84 -5.85
CA THR A 159 7.94 -15.39 -5.66
C THR A 159 8.00 -14.16 -4.77
N TYR A 160 9.13 -13.97 -4.07
CA TYR A 160 9.42 -12.75 -3.32
C TYR A 160 10.90 -12.35 -3.42
N TYR A 161 11.13 -11.06 -3.20
CA TYR A 161 12.42 -10.44 -2.92
C TYR A 161 12.67 -10.35 -1.41
N ASP A 162 13.93 -10.36 -1.02
CA ASP A 162 14.36 -9.98 0.33
C ASP A 162 15.22 -8.71 0.33
N ARG A 163 15.67 -8.29 1.51
CA ARG A 163 16.58 -7.15 1.72
C ARG A 163 17.77 -7.14 0.78
N THR A 164 18.34 -8.30 0.46
CA THR A 164 19.54 -8.38 -0.39
C THR A 164 19.21 -8.11 -1.85
N ASP A 165 17.95 -8.27 -2.25
CA ASP A 165 17.51 -8.12 -3.63
C ASP A 165 16.98 -6.70 -3.94
N VAL A 166 16.29 -6.07 -2.97
CA VAL A 166 15.72 -4.71 -3.07
C VAL A 166 16.10 -3.84 -1.86
N PRO A 167 17.41 -3.62 -1.64
CA PRO A 167 17.88 -3.03 -0.40
C PRO A 167 17.33 -1.61 -0.20
N LEU A 168 17.25 -0.76 -1.25
CA LEU A 168 16.90 0.68 -1.10
C LEU A 168 15.49 0.81 -0.56
N GLN A 169 14.60 -0.03 -1.06
CA GLN A 169 13.20 -0.13 -0.67
C GLN A 169 13.07 -0.52 0.81
N TYR A 170 13.88 -1.47 1.29
CA TYR A 170 13.94 -1.83 2.72
C TYR A 170 14.42 -0.65 3.57
N GLU A 171 15.50 0.03 3.16
CA GLU A 171 16.01 1.19 3.92
C GLU A 171 15.01 2.36 3.93
N LEU A 172 14.29 2.60 2.83
CA LEU A 172 13.22 3.60 2.78
C LEU A 172 12.10 3.27 3.76
N ALA A 173 11.64 2.02 3.79
CA ALA A 173 10.60 1.56 4.72
C ALA A 173 11.04 1.60 6.19
N GLU A 174 12.33 1.40 6.46
CA GLU A 174 12.92 1.47 7.81
C GLU A 174 13.29 2.89 8.24
N THR A 175 13.40 3.82 7.30
CA THR A 175 13.73 5.22 7.58
C THR A 175 12.49 6.07 7.67
N PHE A 176 11.50 5.84 6.81
CA PHE A 176 10.30 6.66 6.70
C PHE A 176 9.03 5.87 7.06
N THR A 177 7.84 6.50 6.99
CA THR A 177 6.60 5.78 7.25
C THR A 177 6.26 4.89 6.04
N THR A 178 6.16 3.58 6.25
CA THR A 178 5.66 2.60 5.28
C THR A 178 4.22 2.18 5.61
N LEU A 179 3.41 1.90 4.60
CA LEU A 179 2.02 1.48 4.78
C LEU A 179 1.89 -0.02 4.49
N ASP A 180 1.50 -0.82 5.49
CA ASP A 180 1.34 -2.28 5.36
C ASP A 180 -0.11 -2.73 5.12
N ALA A 181 -1.01 -1.76 4.92
CA ALA A 181 -2.42 -1.94 4.55
C ALA A 181 -2.83 -1.00 3.38
N TYR A 182 -1.88 -0.69 2.49
CA TYR A 182 -2.14 0.04 1.23
C TYR A 182 -2.42 -0.96 0.10
N HIS A 183 -3.59 -0.84 -0.53
CA HIS A 183 -4.08 -1.75 -1.56
C HIS A 183 -4.14 -1.06 -2.93
N CYS A 184 -3.95 -1.83 -4.00
CA CYS A 184 -4.36 -1.32 -5.31
C CYS A 184 -5.90 -1.13 -5.32
N SER A 185 -6.37 -0.07 -5.98
CA SER A 185 -7.78 0.29 -5.94
C SER A 185 -8.69 -0.70 -6.67
N VAL A 186 -8.14 -1.46 -7.63
CA VAL A 186 -8.85 -2.39 -8.50
C VAL A 186 -8.15 -3.74 -8.54
N PHE A 187 -8.93 -4.82 -8.52
CA PHE A 187 -8.49 -6.15 -8.97
C PHE A 187 -8.20 -6.12 -10.47
N GLY A 188 -7.01 -5.75 -10.91
CA GLY A 188 -6.71 -5.79 -12.34
C GLY A 188 -5.58 -4.86 -12.74
N SER A 189 -5.60 -4.49 -14.01
CA SER A 189 -4.45 -3.91 -14.71
C SER A 189 -4.13 -2.47 -14.30
N THR A 190 -3.03 -1.94 -14.84
CA THR A 190 -2.50 -0.60 -14.62
C THR A 190 -3.53 0.53 -14.76
N ASN A 191 -4.15 0.68 -15.94
CA ASN A 191 -4.98 1.83 -16.26
C ASN A 191 -6.18 2.04 -15.31
N PRO A 192 -6.99 1.03 -14.94
CA PRO A 192 -8.05 1.22 -13.96
C PRO A 192 -7.53 1.65 -12.57
N ASN A 193 -6.38 1.14 -12.13
CA ASN A 193 -5.76 1.59 -10.88
C ASN A 193 -5.30 3.05 -10.99
N ARG A 194 -4.66 3.43 -12.11
CA ARG A 194 -4.29 4.81 -12.39
C ARG A 194 -5.51 5.73 -12.51
N ASN A 195 -6.65 5.28 -13.04
CA ASN A 195 -7.89 6.06 -13.03
C ASN A 195 -8.31 6.45 -11.60
N TYR A 196 -8.20 5.54 -10.62
CA TYR A 196 -8.45 5.87 -9.21
C TYR A 196 -7.43 6.88 -8.66
N PHE A 197 -6.15 6.75 -9.03
CA PHE A 197 -5.09 7.68 -8.64
C PHE A 197 -5.29 9.10 -9.21
N TRP A 198 -5.78 9.22 -10.44
CA TRP A 198 -5.96 10.50 -11.12
C TRP A 198 -7.35 11.12 -10.93
N SER A 199 -8.36 10.34 -10.57
CA SER A 199 -9.76 10.79 -10.60
C SER A 199 -10.68 10.18 -9.56
N GLY A 200 -10.20 9.27 -8.70
CA GLY A 200 -10.98 8.70 -7.60
C GLY A 200 -11.99 7.61 -8.00
N THR A 201 -12.10 7.27 -9.29
CA THR A 201 -12.99 6.23 -9.80
C THR A 201 -12.42 5.61 -11.08
N THR A 202 -12.88 4.41 -11.45
CA THR A 202 -12.61 3.82 -12.77
C THR A 202 -13.72 4.08 -13.79
N GLY A 203 -14.86 4.67 -13.38
CA GLY A 203 -15.94 5.06 -14.30
C GLY A 203 -16.41 3.96 -15.27
N TYR A 204 -16.82 4.39 -16.46
CA TYR A 204 -17.32 3.52 -17.53
C TYR A 204 -16.48 3.69 -18.80
N GLU A 205 -16.44 2.65 -19.62
CA GLU A 205 -15.97 2.72 -20.99
C GLU A 205 -16.83 3.71 -21.81
N PRO A 206 -16.34 4.23 -22.96
CA PRO A 206 -17.06 5.22 -23.77
C PRO A 206 -18.44 4.75 -24.29
N ASP A 207 -18.73 3.45 -24.22
CA ASP A 207 -20.06 2.91 -24.53
C ASP A 207 -21.10 3.17 -23.41
N GLY A 208 -20.67 3.64 -22.24
CA GLY A 208 -21.53 3.93 -21.08
C GLY A 208 -22.10 2.69 -20.39
N VAL A 209 -21.68 1.48 -20.78
CA VAL A 209 -22.22 0.21 -20.30
C VAL A 209 -21.17 -0.59 -19.55
N ARG A 210 -19.99 -0.79 -20.15
CA ARG A 210 -18.91 -1.56 -19.53
C ARG A 210 -18.16 -0.70 -18.52
N ARG A 211 -17.74 -1.28 -17.40
CA ARG A 211 -16.81 -0.61 -16.47
C ARG A 211 -15.41 -0.63 -17.05
N ALA A 212 -14.65 0.44 -16.87
CA ALA A 212 -13.30 0.56 -17.43
C ALA A 212 -12.23 -0.19 -16.61
N VAL A 213 -12.45 -1.49 -16.38
CA VAL A 213 -11.62 -2.36 -15.52
C VAL A 213 -10.47 -3.03 -16.28
N THR A 214 -10.10 -2.53 -17.46
CA THR A 214 -9.02 -3.07 -18.29
C THR A 214 -8.18 -1.95 -18.89
N ASN A 215 -7.08 -2.31 -19.56
CA ASN A 215 -6.23 -1.38 -20.31
C ASN A 215 -6.80 -0.99 -21.69
N ALA A 216 -8.13 -0.99 -21.86
CA ALA A 216 -8.77 -0.65 -23.13
C ALA A 216 -8.41 0.76 -23.64
N ALA A 217 -8.10 1.69 -22.73
CA ALA A 217 -7.71 3.06 -23.04
C ALA A 217 -6.38 3.19 -23.79
N TYR A 218 -5.49 2.18 -23.74
CA TYR A 218 -4.21 2.19 -24.47
C TYR A 218 -4.39 2.14 -25.99
N SER A 219 -5.59 1.81 -26.48
CA SER A 219 -5.89 1.99 -27.90
C SER A 219 -5.90 3.48 -28.24
N TYR A 220 -5.06 3.91 -29.19
CA TYR A 220 -5.10 5.28 -29.71
C TYR A 220 -6.49 5.69 -30.26
N SER A 221 -7.33 4.71 -30.63
CA SER A 221 -8.70 4.93 -31.10
C SER A 221 -9.75 4.89 -29.99
N HIS A 222 -9.34 4.78 -28.71
CA HIS A 222 -10.27 4.80 -27.58
C HIS A 222 -11.01 6.14 -27.52
N GLY A 223 -12.34 6.09 -27.34
CA GLY A 223 -13.22 7.27 -27.37
C GLY A 223 -12.99 8.26 -26.23
N GLY A 224 -12.37 7.81 -25.15
CA GLY A 224 -11.99 8.62 -24.00
C GLY A 224 -13.03 8.65 -22.90
N TYR A 225 -12.55 8.92 -21.68
CA TYR A 225 -13.36 8.99 -20.47
C TYR A 225 -13.99 10.38 -20.29
N ASP A 226 -15.24 10.44 -19.82
CA ASP A 226 -16.05 11.65 -19.78
C ASP A 226 -16.25 12.26 -18.38
N TRP A 227 -15.70 11.65 -17.34
CA TRP A 227 -15.69 12.22 -15.98
C TRP A 227 -14.48 13.15 -15.74
N THR A 228 -14.57 13.98 -14.70
CA THR A 228 -13.54 14.98 -14.39
C THR A 228 -12.38 14.37 -13.59
N THR A 229 -11.15 14.68 -14.01
CA THR A 229 -9.90 14.30 -13.34
C THR A 229 -9.52 15.28 -12.22
N TYR A 230 -8.69 14.86 -11.27
CA TYR A 230 -8.21 15.73 -10.19
C TYR A 230 -7.34 16.89 -10.70
N PRO A 231 -6.43 16.73 -11.69
CA PRO A 231 -5.74 17.86 -12.33
C PRO A 231 -6.68 18.95 -12.86
N GLU A 232 -7.80 18.60 -13.49
CA GLU A 232 -8.79 19.60 -13.91
C GLU A 232 -9.42 20.34 -12.72
N ARG A 233 -9.56 19.69 -11.56
CA ARG A 233 -10.09 20.33 -10.34
C ARG A 233 -9.08 21.29 -9.73
N LEU A 234 -7.80 20.91 -9.70
CA LEU A 234 -6.71 21.79 -9.27
C LEU A 234 -6.61 23.01 -10.19
N GLU A 235 -6.72 22.80 -11.51
CA GLU A 235 -6.71 23.88 -12.50
C GLU A 235 -7.82 24.89 -12.24
N ARG A 236 -9.07 24.43 -12.04
CA ARG A 236 -10.22 25.30 -11.79
C ARG A 236 -10.14 26.09 -10.47
N THR A 237 -9.39 25.58 -9.50
CA THR A 237 -9.26 26.19 -8.17
C THR A 237 -7.99 27.03 -8.02
N GLY A 238 -7.10 27.03 -9.01
CA GLY A 238 -5.87 27.81 -9.01
C GLY A 238 -4.77 27.26 -8.10
N VAL A 239 -4.92 26.04 -7.57
CA VAL A 239 -3.85 25.35 -6.84
C VAL A 239 -2.79 24.97 -7.87
N SER A 240 -1.54 25.40 -7.71
CA SER A 240 -0.47 25.10 -8.67
C SER A 240 -0.19 23.60 -8.73
N TRP A 241 -0.11 23.04 -9.95
CA TRP A 241 0.17 21.63 -10.17
C TRP A 241 0.93 21.39 -11.48
N GLN A 242 1.62 20.25 -11.60
CA GLN A 242 2.29 19.82 -12.82
C GLN A 242 2.45 18.29 -12.85
N ILE A 243 2.33 17.71 -14.05
CA ILE A 243 2.77 16.36 -14.38
C ILE A 243 4.12 16.48 -15.11
N TYR A 244 5.14 15.81 -14.59
CA TYR A 244 6.44 15.68 -15.24
C TYR A 244 6.52 14.32 -15.91
N GLN A 245 6.84 14.33 -17.20
CA GLN A 245 6.94 13.15 -18.06
C GLN A 245 7.84 13.43 -19.27
N GLU A 246 8.40 12.38 -19.84
CA GLU A 246 9.16 12.41 -21.09
C GLU A 246 8.31 11.85 -22.24
N TRP A 247 8.85 11.81 -23.46
CA TRP A 247 8.18 11.20 -24.61
C TRP A 247 7.69 9.80 -24.31
N ASP A 248 8.58 8.98 -23.73
CA ASP A 248 8.23 7.71 -23.11
C ASP A 248 7.72 7.96 -21.69
N ASN A 249 6.47 7.62 -21.47
CA ASN A 249 5.83 7.60 -20.16
C ASN A 249 5.15 6.26 -19.89
N PHE A 250 5.44 5.24 -20.72
CA PHE A 250 4.89 3.89 -20.62
C PHE A 250 3.37 3.81 -20.41
N THR A 251 2.59 4.69 -21.04
CA THR A 251 1.12 4.78 -20.90
C THR A 251 0.61 5.08 -19.48
N ASP A 252 1.50 5.48 -18.58
CA ASP A 252 1.23 5.68 -17.15
C ASP A 252 0.58 7.04 -16.81
N ASN A 253 0.54 7.96 -17.78
CA ASN A 253 -0.21 9.20 -17.64
C ASN A 253 -1.65 9.05 -18.13
N ALA A 254 -2.51 8.46 -17.30
CA ALA A 254 -3.89 8.16 -17.68
C ALA A 254 -4.74 9.41 -18.01
N VAL A 255 -4.32 10.62 -17.64
CA VAL A 255 -5.08 11.86 -17.93
C VAL A 255 -5.26 12.07 -19.44
N GLU A 256 -4.31 11.60 -20.27
CA GLU A 256 -4.41 11.71 -21.74
C GLU A 256 -5.57 10.90 -22.32
N TYR A 257 -6.13 9.96 -21.55
CA TYR A 257 -7.30 9.17 -21.95
C TYR A 257 -8.63 9.85 -21.73
N PHE A 258 -8.67 11.03 -21.12
CA PHE A 258 -9.90 11.77 -20.84
C PHE A 258 -10.25 12.75 -21.97
N LEU A 259 -11.56 12.96 -22.17
CA LEU A 259 -12.09 13.76 -23.28
C LEU A 259 -11.50 15.18 -23.39
N PRO A 260 -11.31 15.96 -22.30
CA PRO A 260 -10.70 17.29 -22.40
C PRO A 260 -9.30 17.25 -23.03
N PHE A 261 -8.45 16.32 -22.59
CA PHE A 261 -7.08 16.18 -23.06
C PHE A 261 -7.03 15.60 -24.48
N LYS A 262 -7.90 14.63 -24.82
CA LYS A 262 -8.02 14.15 -26.20
C LYS A 262 -8.40 15.27 -27.18
N ARG A 263 -9.35 16.14 -26.80
CA ARG A 263 -9.75 17.30 -27.64
C ARG A 263 -8.60 18.29 -27.84
N ILE A 264 -7.85 18.58 -26.78
CA ILE A 264 -6.63 19.41 -26.86
C ILE A 264 -5.63 18.77 -27.82
N GLY A 265 -5.34 17.48 -27.64
CA GLY A 265 -4.45 16.72 -28.52
C GLY A 265 -4.89 16.77 -29.99
N THR A 266 -6.17 16.54 -30.28
CA THR A 266 -6.71 16.63 -31.66
C THR A 266 -6.49 18.02 -32.28
N LYS A 267 -6.73 19.10 -31.52
CA LYS A 267 -6.48 20.47 -31.99
C LYS A 267 -5.02 20.70 -32.33
N MET A 268 -4.11 20.23 -31.48
CA MET A 268 -2.68 20.41 -31.70
C MET A 268 -2.19 19.62 -32.91
N LEU A 269 -2.61 18.36 -33.04
CA LEU A 269 -2.18 17.46 -34.12
C LEU A 269 -2.71 17.87 -35.49
N ALA A 270 -3.76 18.70 -35.58
CA ALA A 270 -4.22 19.28 -36.84
C ALA A 270 -3.16 20.14 -37.55
N HIS A 271 -2.11 20.56 -36.84
CA HIS A 271 -0.99 21.34 -37.37
C HIS A 271 0.26 20.49 -37.66
N VAL A 272 0.23 19.19 -37.36
CA VAL A 272 1.38 18.28 -37.45
C VAL A 272 1.24 17.38 -38.67
N ASP A 273 2.30 17.27 -39.46
CA ASP A 273 2.32 16.36 -40.60
C ASP A 273 2.30 14.90 -40.13
N GLY A 274 1.25 14.18 -40.53
CA GLY A 274 1.05 12.78 -40.20
C GLY A 274 -0.43 12.46 -40.01
N THR A 275 -0.72 11.22 -39.63
CA THR A 275 -2.08 10.76 -39.32
C THR A 275 -2.14 10.25 -37.87
N TYR A 276 -1.69 11.08 -36.93
CA TYR A 276 -1.69 10.76 -35.51
C TYR A 276 -3.08 10.97 -34.91
N ARG A 277 -3.55 10.01 -34.11
CA ARG A 277 -4.86 10.05 -33.43
C ARG A 277 -4.77 10.69 -32.05
N THR A 278 -3.62 10.52 -31.38
CA THR A 278 -3.36 11.02 -30.02
C THR A 278 -1.97 11.64 -29.93
N THR A 279 -1.74 12.47 -28.92
CA THR A 279 -0.42 13.03 -28.62
C THR A 279 0.57 11.93 -28.24
N GLU A 280 0.10 10.89 -27.55
CA GLU A 280 0.85 9.66 -27.28
C GLU A 280 1.40 9.03 -28.56
N GLU A 281 0.54 8.73 -29.55
CA GLU A 281 0.97 8.17 -30.83
C GLU A 281 1.98 9.07 -31.55
N PHE A 282 1.81 10.39 -31.44
CA PHE A 282 2.78 11.36 -31.96
C PHE A 282 4.15 11.23 -31.28
N TYR A 283 4.22 11.26 -29.95
CA TYR A 283 5.49 11.18 -29.20
C TYR A 283 6.18 9.83 -29.38
N ASP A 284 5.42 8.73 -29.37
CA ASP A 284 5.94 7.38 -29.61
C ASP A 284 6.62 7.29 -30.98
N SER A 285 6.03 7.94 -32.00
CA SER A 285 6.60 7.98 -33.34
C SER A 285 7.95 8.70 -33.42
N LEU A 286 8.27 9.61 -32.49
CA LEU A 286 9.50 10.41 -32.54
C LEU A 286 10.75 9.56 -32.31
N HIS A 287 10.66 8.51 -31.50
CA HIS A 287 11.82 7.68 -31.14
C HIS A 287 12.53 7.05 -32.35
N ALA A 288 11.79 6.72 -33.40
CA ALA A 288 12.33 6.11 -34.62
C ALA A 288 12.78 7.12 -35.69
N LYS A 289 12.57 8.43 -35.47
CA LYS A 289 12.82 9.48 -36.47
C LYS A 289 14.21 10.12 -36.30
N PRO A 290 14.86 10.57 -37.38
CA PRO A 290 16.08 11.38 -37.28
C PRO A 290 15.84 12.70 -36.55
N ALA A 291 16.87 13.24 -35.88
CA ALA A 291 16.76 14.46 -35.08
C ALA A 291 16.14 15.65 -35.84
N ALA A 292 16.54 15.88 -37.10
CA ALA A 292 15.97 16.97 -37.91
C ALA A 292 14.46 16.81 -38.16
N GLU A 293 13.98 15.57 -38.29
CA GLU A 293 12.55 15.30 -38.46
C GLU A 293 11.80 15.42 -37.13
N GLN A 294 12.41 14.99 -36.02
CA GLN A 294 11.87 15.24 -34.67
C GLN A 294 11.68 16.75 -34.45
N ASP A 295 12.70 17.56 -34.72
CA ASP A 295 12.68 19.01 -34.54
C ASP A 295 11.60 19.67 -35.41
N ARG A 296 11.46 19.23 -36.67
CA ARG A 296 10.42 19.72 -37.58
C ARG A 296 9.01 19.43 -37.06
N LEU A 297 8.76 18.19 -36.62
CA LEU A 297 7.46 17.77 -36.10
C LEU A 297 7.13 18.43 -34.76
N LEU A 298 8.12 18.61 -33.88
CA LEU A 298 7.95 19.36 -32.62
C LEU A 298 7.65 20.83 -32.88
N ALA A 299 8.32 21.45 -33.86
CA ALA A 299 8.01 22.84 -34.26
C ALA A 299 6.56 22.99 -34.77
N GLN A 300 6.05 21.99 -35.50
CA GLN A 300 4.64 21.95 -35.92
C GLN A 300 3.69 21.78 -34.73
N LEU A 301 4.05 20.92 -33.77
CA LEU A 301 3.26 20.75 -32.54
C LEU A 301 3.19 22.06 -31.75
N GLU A 302 4.29 22.83 -31.68
CA GLU A 302 4.32 24.16 -31.05
C GLU A 302 3.41 25.19 -31.76
N VAL A 303 3.25 25.10 -33.09
CA VAL A 303 2.25 25.91 -33.80
C VAL A 303 0.83 25.54 -33.34
N GLY A 304 0.54 24.24 -33.19
CA GLY A 304 -0.72 23.76 -32.63
C GLY A 304 -0.95 24.22 -31.19
N ARG A 305 0.09 24.17 -30.35
CA ARG A 305 0.07 24.67 -28.98
C ARG A 305 -0.24 26.17 -28.93
N ALA A 306 0.36 26.96 -29.82
CA ALA A 306 0.14 28.41 -29.89
C ALA A 306 -1.30 28.78 -30.26
N ALA A 307 -2.00 27.90 -30.99
CA ALA A 307 -3.40 28.05 -31.41
C ALA A 307 -4.43 27.69 -30.32
N LEU A 308 -4.01 27.06 -29.22
CA LEU A 308 -4.90 26.74 -28.09
C LEU A 308 -5.38 28.00 -27.36
N THR A 309 -6.55 27.93 -26.73
CA THR A 309 -6.95 28.97 -25.76
C THR A 309 -6.00 29.00 -24.56
N ALA A 310 -6.06 30.03 -23.73
CA ALA A 310 -5.21 30.11 -22.54
C ALA A 310 -5.44 28.93 -21.59
N GLU A 311 -6.70 28.53 -21.40
CA GLU A 311 -7.11 27.41 -20.55
C GLU A 311 -6.64 26.07 -21.12
N GLU A 312 -6.83 25.85 -22.42
CA GLU A 312 -6.40 24.64 -23.11
C GLU A 312 -4.87 24.49 -23.08
N ARG A 313 -4.16 25.60 -23.29
CA ARG A 313 -2.69 25.64 -23.23
C ARG A 313 -2.17 25.36 -21.83
N SER A 314 -2.81 25.91 -20.80
CA SER A 314 -2.44 25.63 -19.40
C SER A 314 -2.59 24.14 -19.08
N LEU A 315 -3.70 23.52 -19.48
CA LEU A 315 -3.91 22.08 -19.32
C LEU A 315 -2.89 21.26 -20.11
N PHE A 316 -2.60 21.62 -21.36
CA PHE A 316 -1.59 20.94 -22.16
C PHE A 316 -0.21 21.01 -21.49
N ASP A 317 0.25 22.22 -21.15
CA ASP A 317 1.59 22.47 -20.60
C ASP A 317 1.80 21.73 -19.27
N LYS A 318 0.75 21.65 -18.45
CA LYS A 318 0.81 21.00 -17.14
C LYS A 318 0.60 19.50 -17.16
N ALA A 319 -0.25 18.97 -18.04
CA ALA A 319 -0.61 17.55 -18.03
C ALA A 319 -0.06 16.71 -19.19
N MET A 320 0.13 17.30 -20.37
CA MET A 320 0.37 16.56 -21.62
C MET A 320 1.73 16.86 -22.26
N TYR A 321 2.39 17.94 -21.89
CA TYR A 321 3.71 18.26 -22.40
C TYR A 321 4.72 17.16 -22.01
N ARG A 322 5.36 16.57 -23.01
CA ARG A 322 6.39 15.53 -22.85
C ARG A 322 7.74 16.07 -23.27
N SER A 323 8.71 16.08 -22.35
CA SER A 323 10.07 16.54 -22.64
C SER A 323 10.91 15.45 -23.29
N ARG A 324 12.10 15.82 -23.80
CA ARG A 324 13.02 14.87 -24.44
C ARG A 324 13.49 13.77 -23.47
N PRO A 325 13.88 12.60 -23.98
CA PRO A 325 14.45 11.55 -23.15
C PRO A 325 15.63 12.03 -22.28
N GLY A 326 15.67 11.62 -21.02
CA GLY A 326 16.71 11.96 -20.05
C GLY A 326 16.61 13.37 -19.43
N THR A 327 15.44 14.00 -19.48
CA THR A 327 15.17 15.34 -18.93
C THR A 327 14.17 15.37 -17.77
N LEU A 328 13.56 14.24 -17.41
CA LEU A 328 12.49 14.13 -16.42
C LEU A 328 12.85 14.83 -15.10
N LEU A 329 13.92 14.34 -14.46
CA LEU A 329 14.39 14.87 -13.18
C LEU A 329 15.14 16.19 -13.32
N THR A 330 15.70 16.48 -14.50
CA THR A 330 16.31 17.80 -14.79
C THR A 330 15.27 18.89 -14.68
N ARG A 331 14.05 18.69 -15.22
CA ARG A 331 12.95 19.67 -15.10
C ARG A 331 12.53 19.90 -13.65
N VAL A 332 12.43 18.84 -12.84
CA VAL A 332 12.12 18.96 -11.40
C VAL A 332 13.21 19.77 -10.69
N ARG A 333 14.48 19.48 -10.97
CA ARG A 333 15.63 20.22 -10.42
C ARG A 333 15.60 21.70 -10.81
N ASP A 334 15.30 21.99 -12.07
CA ASP A 334 15.24 23.37 -12.58
C ASP A 334 14.12 24.17 -11.91
N ASP A 335 12.95 23.57 -11.70
CA ASP A 335 11.84 24.22 -10.99
C ASP A 335 12.13 24.43 -9.49
N ILE A 336 12.86 23.52 -8.85
CA ILE A 336 13.36 23.74 -7.48
C ILE A 336 14.33 24.93 -7.45
N ALA A 337 15.32 24.94 -8.36
CA ALA A 337 16.31 26.01 -8.43
C ALA A 337 15.70 27.39 -8.75
N ALA A 338 14.62 27.42 -9.53
CA ALA A 338 13.88 28.62 -9.85
C ALA A 338 12.85 29.04 -8.77
N GLY A 339 12.61 28.20 -7.75
CA GLY A 339 11.58 28.44 -6.74
C GLY A 339 10.15 28.33 -7.29
N THR A 340 9.97 27.57 -8.37
CA THR A 340 8.69 27.40 -9.11
C THR A 340 8.08 26.01 -8.96
N LEU A 341 8.67 25.12 -8.15
CA LEU A 341 8.12 23.79 -7.89
C LEU A 341 6.62 23.90 -7.48
N PRO A 342 5.70 23.22 -8.17
CA PRO A 342 4.27 23.31 -7.85
C PRO A 342 3.93 22.72 -6.48
N ARG A 343 2.78 23.13 -5.94
CA ARG A 343 2.19 22.49 -4.76
C ARG A 343 1.91 21.00 -4.98
N VAL A 344 1.28 20.62 -6.10
CA VAL A 344 1.02 19.20 -6.43
C VAL A 344 1.84 18.79 -7.65
N THR A 345 2.73 17.82 -7.47
CA THR A 345 3.59 17.30 -8.53
C THR A 345 3.31 15.82 -8.72
N TRP A 346 3.04 15.42 -9.96
CA TRP A 346 3.07 14.02 -10.35
C TRP A 346 4.31 13.75 -11.19
N LEU A 347 5.01 12.66 -10.88
CA LEU A 347 6.16 12.19 -11.63
C LEU A 347 5.79 10.88 -12.33
N VAL A 348 5.77 10.90 -13.67
CA VAL A 348 5.47 9.72 -14.47
C VAL A 348 6.79 9.16 -15.02
N PRO A 349 7.18 7.94 -14.61
CA PRO A 349 8.43 7.33 -15.06
C PRO A 349 8.39 6.94 -16.54
N THR A 350 9.57 6.75 -17.14
CA THR A 350 9.70 6.08 -18.44
C THR A 350 9.52 4.56 -18.29
N ALA A 351 9.33 3.85 -19.39
CA ALA A 351 9.22 2.38 -19.38
C ALA A 351 10.45 1.69 -18.76
N ALA A 352 11.63 2.31 -18.87
CA ALA A 352 12.85 1.75 -18.29
C ALA A 352 12.95 1.98 -16.77
N LEU A 353 12.19 2.92 -16.21
CA LEU A 353 12.27 3.35 -14.81
C LEU A 353 10.98 3.07 -14.01
N SER A 354 9.92 2.56 -14.65
CA SER A 354 8.61 2.30 -14.03
C SER A 354 8.59 1.10 -13.10
N GLU A 355 9.53 0.18 -13.22
CA GLU A 355 9.60 -1.12 -12.56
C GLU A 355 8.66 -2.24 -13.06
N HIS A 356 7.82 -1.97 -14.07
CA HIS A 356 7.02 -3.00 -14.73
C HIS A 356 7.90 -4.19 -15.18
N PRO A 357 7.62 -5.45 -14.78
CA PRO A 357 8.50 -6.60 -15.06
C PRO A 357 8.86 -6.78 -16.54
N GLY A 358 7.97 -6.48 -17.48
CA GLY A 358 8.22 -6.59 -18.91
C GLY A 358 9.19 -5.54 -19.47
N ALA A 359 9.24 -4.34 -18.88
CA ALA A 359 9.92 -3.17 -19.46
C ALA A 359 11.05 -2.59 -18.59
N SER A 360 11.00 -2.81 -17.28
CA SER A 360 11.87 -2.16 -16.28
C SER A 360 12.42 -3.15 -15.23
N THR A 361 13.12 -2.66 -14.20
CA THR A 361 13.74 -3.48 -13.16
C THR A 361 13.62 -2.81 -11.79
N PRO A 362 13.65 -3.57 -10.67
CA PRO A 362 13.73 -2.98 -9.33
C PRO A 362 14.86 -1.97 -9.14
N VAL A 363 16.05 -2.23 -9.68
CA VAL A 363 17.17 -1.26 -9.60
C VAL A 363 16.91 -0.01 -10.47
N GLY A 364 16.22 -0.14 -11.60
CA GLY A 364 15.82 1.02 -12.43
C GLY A 364 14.93 2.00 -11.66
N SER A 365 13.91 1.48 -10.99
CA SER A 365 13.04 2.26 -10.09
C SER A 365 13.81 2.79 -8.88
N ALA A 366 14.68 1.99 -8.28
CA ALA A 366 15.53 2.42 -7.18
C ALA A 366 16.39 3.64 -7.55
N ASN A 367 16.97 3.66 -8.76
CA ASN A 367 17.74 4.79 -9.25
C ASN A 367 16.90 6.05 -9.45
N LEU A 368 15.71 5.93 -10.04
CA LEU A 368 14.78 7.06 -10.18
C LEU A 368 14.42 7.65 -8.82
N ILE A 369 14.11 6.79 -7.84
CA ILE A 369 13.79 7.20 -6.47
C ILE A 369 15.01 7.87 -5.84
N TYR A 370 16.20 7.25 -5.92
CA TYR A 370 17.44 7.81 -5.38
C TYR A 370 17.71 9.21 -5.93
N ASP A 371 17.66 9.40 -7.25
CA ASP A 371 17.96 10.68 -7.88
C ASP A 371 16.90 11.74 -7.56
N LEU A 372 15.62 11.37 -7.49
CA LEU A 372 14.55 12.27 -7.04
C LEU A 372 14.79 12.74 -5.60
N LEU A 373 15.08 11.80 -4.70
CA LEU A 373 15.38 12.11 -3.30
C LEU A 373 16.62 13.00 -3.19
N ASP A 374 17.66 12.73 -3.99
CA ASP A 374 18.89 13.53 -3.99
C ASP A 374 18.63 14.97 -4.44
N ILE A 375 17.82 15.15 -5.48
CA ILE A 375 17.43 16.46 -6.00
C ILE A 375 16.65 17.25 -4.94
N VAL A 376 15.63 16.65 -4.33
CA VAL A 376 14.79 17.34 -3.34
C VAL A 376 15.58 17.62 -2.06
N ALA A 377 16.38 16.67 -1.57
CA ALA A 377 17.12 16.82 -0.32
C ALA A 377 18.38 17.69 -0.43
N SER A 378 18.88 17.94 -1.66
CA SER A 378 20.00 18.85 -1.89
C SER A 378 19.65 20.31 -1.62
N ASP A 379 18.36 20.68 -1.74
CA ASP A 379 17.83 21.97 -1.33
C ASP A 379 17.07 21.84 0.00
N LEU A 380 17.70 22.28 1.10
CA LEU A 380 17.14 22.07 2.44
C LEU A 380 15.82 22.82 2.68
N ASP A 381 15.60 23.95 2.00
CA ASP A 381 14.32 24.68 2.09
C ASP A 381 13.20 23.82 1.50
N THR A 382 13.40 23.32 0.28
CA THR A 382 12.48 22.42 -0.43
C THR A 382 12.23 21.13 0.37
N TRP A 383 13.27 20.45 0.84
CA TRP A 383 13.10 19.26 1.69
C TRP A 383 12.21 19.53 2.92
N SER A 384 12.46 20.64 3.62
CA SER A 384 11.78 20.97 4.89
C SER A 384 10.28 21.20 4.77
N ARG A 385 9.77 21.30 3.53
CA ARG A 385 8.38 21.60 3.20
C ARG A 385 7.74 20.60 2.22
N THR A 386 8.40 19.46 1.96
CA THR A 386 7.97 18.48 0.94
C THR A 386 7.56 17.13 1.55
N ALA A 387 6.52 16.53 0.99
CA ALA A 387 6.18 15.13 1.17
C ALA A 387 6.22 14.39 -0.17
N ILE A 388 7.01 13.32 -0.25
CA ILE A 388 7.10 12.47 -1.44
C ILE A 388 6.37 11.17 -1.13
N MET A 389 5.35 10.83 -1.91
CA MET A 389 4.63 9.57 -1.78
C MET A 389 5.04 8.65 -2.92
N ILE A 390 5.69 7.56 -2.58
CA ILE A 390 6.11 6.51 -3.51
C ILE A 390 5.13 5.36 -3.32
N ASN A 391 4.34 5.05 -4.35
CA ASN A 391 3.41 3.93 -4.35
C ASN A 391 3.51 3.13 -5.65
N PHE A 392 2.77 2.03 -5.72
CA PHE A 392 2.64 1.21 -6.92
C PHE A 392 1.17 1.18 -7.34
N ASP A 393 0.92 0.99 -8.63
CA ASP A 393 -0.42 0.94 -9.22
C ASP A 393 -1.12 -0.42 -8.99
N GLU A 394 -0.44 -1.54 -9.19
CA GLU A 394 -0.96 -2.89 -9.01
C GLU A 394 0.17 -3.89 -8.71
N ASN A 395 -0.13 -5.18 -8.69
CA ASN A 395 0.74 -6.20 -8.11
C ASN A 395 1.47 -7.10 -9.12
N ASP A 396 1.36 -6.85 -10.43
CA ASP A 396 1.78 -7.70 -11.57
C ASP A 396 1.20 -9.12 -11.53
N GLY A 397 0.33 -9.42 -10.56
CA GLY A 397 -0.08 -10.78 -10.24
C GLY A 397 0.81 -11.51 -9.23
N PHE A 398 1.77 -10.85 -8.58
CA PHE A 398 2.50 -11.40 -7.43
C PHE A 398 1.60 -11.56 -6.20
N PHE A 399 1.80 -12.64 -5.47
CA PHE A 399 1.00 -13.04 -4.32
C PHE A 399 1.07 -12.02 -3.18
N ASP A 400 -0.05 -11.81 -2.52
CA ASP A 400 -0.14 -11.15 -1.22
C ASP A 400 -1.08 -11.97 -0.33
N HIS A 401 -0.70 -12.24 0.91
CA HIS A 401 -1.42 -13.15 1.78
C HIS A 401 -2.65 -12.53 2.45
N VAL A 402 -2.81 -11.20 2.42
CA VAL A 402 -3.88 -10.51 3.14
C VAL A 402 -5.08 -10.33 2.21
N PRO A 403 -6.24 -10.96 2.52
CA PRO A 403 -7.46 -10.68 1.78
C PRO A 403 -7.83 -9.20 1.92
N PRO A 404 -8.12 -8.49 0.82
CA PRO A 404 -8.33 -7.06 0.83
C PRO A 404 -9.73 -6.71 1.31
N PRO A 405 -9.94 -5.53 1.93
CA PRO A 405 -11.27 -4.98 2.23
C PRO A 405 -12.15 -4.92 0.99
N ILE A 406 -13.41 -5.38 1.11
CA ILE A 406 -14.38 -5.44 0.01
C ILE A 406 -15.67 -4.72 0.44
N ALA A 407 -16.26 -3.95 -0.47
CA ALA A 407 -17.55 -3.31 -0.24
C ALA A 407 -18.67 -4.35 -0.08
N PRO A 408 -19.67 -4.13 0.79
CA PRO A 408 -20.85 -4.99 0.86
C PRO A 408 -21.47 -5.21 -0.53
N ARG A 409 -21.77 -6.47 -0.86
CA ARG A 409 -22.26 -6.84 -2.20
C ARG A 409 -23.66 -6.27 -2.45
N PRO A 410 -23.86 -5.44 -3.49
CA PRO A 410 -25.19 -4.99 -3.87
C PRO A 410 -26.01 -6.13 -4.46
N ALA A 411 -27.33 -6.12 -4.25
CA ALA A 411 -28.23 -7.17 -4.74
C ALA A 411 -28.19 -7.33 -6.28
N SER A 412 -27.95 -6.24 -7.02
CA SER A 412 -27.80 -6.22 -8.48
C SER A 412 -26.49 -6.82 -8.97
N GLY A 413 -25.51 -7.03 -8.08
CA GLY A 413 -24.13 -7.35 -8.45
C GLY A 413 -23.37 -6.20 -9.13
N ASN A 414 -23.94 -5.00 -9.20
CA ASN A 414 -23.34 -3.82 -9.83
C ASN A 414 -23.50 -2.58 -8.94
N GLY A 415 -22.49 -1.72 -8.91
CA GLY A 415 -22.46 -0.46 -8.18
C GLY A 415 -21.11 0.25 -8.36
N ASP A 416 -20.82 1.25 -7.53
CA ASP A 416 -19.56 2.00 -7.64
C ASP A 416 -18.32 1.11 -7.46
N ASP A 417 -18.43 0.11 -6.58
CA ASP A 417 -17.36 -0.83 -6.21
C ASP A 417 -17.63 -2.28 -6.64
N TRP A 418 -18.66 -2.53 -7.46
CA TRP A 418 -19.02 -3.88 -7.95
C TRP A 418 -19.39 -3.86 -9.44
N TYR A 419 -18.94 -4.87 -10.19
CA TYR A 419 -19.22 -5.01 -11.60
C TYR A 419 -19.43 -6.47 -11.98
N ALA A 420 -20.53 -6.76 -12.68
CA ALA A 420 -20.86 -8.10 -13.17
C ALA A 420 -20.82 -9.19 -12.06
N GLY A 421 -21.22 -8.83 -10.84
CA GLY A 421 -21.23 -9.73 -9.69
C GLY A 421 -19.86 -9.96 -9.04
N GLN A 422 -18.82 -9.26 -9.47
CA GLN A 422 -17.47 -9.28 -8.91
C GLN A 422 -17.15 -7.92 -8.25
N PRO A 423 -16.36 -7.89 -7.17
CA PRO A 423 -15.89 -6.63 -6.61
C PRO A 423 -14.91 -5.97 -7.59
N ILE A 424 -14.99 -4.64 -7.72
CA ILE A 424 -13.98 -3.87 -8.45
C ILE A 424 -12.68 -3.86 -7.66
N GLY A 425 -12.76 -3.70 -6.34
CA GLY A 425 -11.62 -3.74 -5.41
C GLY A 425 -12.09 -3.68 -3.95
N LEU A 426 -11.22 -3.44 -2.97
CA LEU A 426 -9.77 -3.22 -3.15
C LEU A 426 -9.08 -4.49 -3.63
N GLY A 427 -7.96 -4.35 -4.34
CA GLY A 427 -7.13 -5.46 -4.78
C GLY A 427 -6.03 -5.82 -3.76
N PRO A 428 -5.05 -6.66 -4.13
CA PRO A 428 -3.90 -7.01 -3.30
C PRO A 428 -3.17 -5.78 -2.74
N ARG A 429 -2.48 -5.95 -1.61
CA ARG A 429 -1.62 -4.88 -1.09
C ARG A 429 -0.47 -4.60 -2.06
N VAL A 430 -0.12 -3.33 -2.18
CA VAL A 430 1.02 -2.85 -2.99
C VAL A 430 1.88 -1.91 -2.14
N PRO A 431 3.20 -1.82 -2.37
CA PRO A 431 4.08 -0.99 -1.57
C PRO A 431 3.64 0.49 -1.57
N MET A 432 3.71 1.13 -0.40
CA MET A 432 3.68 2.58 -0.29
C MET A 432 4.59 3.06 0.83
N THR A 433 5.40 4.08 0.55
CA THR A 433 6.27 4.76 1.52
C THR A 433 6.15 6.27 1.34
N ILE A 434 6.00 7.00 2.45
CA ILE A 434 5.94 8.47 2.45
C ILE A 434 7.27 9.01 2.96
N VAL A 435 8.06 9.63 2.09
CA VAL A 435 9.37 10.22 2.40
C VAL A 435 9.20 11.72 2.68
N SER A 436 9.49 12.12 3.92
CA SER A 436 9.27 13.49 4.38
C SER A 436 9.97 13.74 5.72
N PRO A 437 10.30 14.99 6.10
CA PRO A 437 10.80 15.30 7.44
C PRO A 437 9.91 14.75 8.57
N TRP A 438 8.59 14.74 8.38
CA TRP A 438 7.59 14.34 9.38
C TRP A 438 7.29 12.84 9.40
N THR A 439 7.94 12.04 8.56
CA THR A 439 7.73 10.59 8.50
C THR A 439 8.96 9.79 8.91
N ILE A 440 10.07 10.46 9.26
CA ILE A 440 11.30 9.82 9.73
C ILE A 440 11.03 8.98 11.00
N GLY A 441 11.62 7.78 11.05
CA GLY A 441 11.63 6.88 12.20
C GLY A 441 11.17 5.45 11.92
N GLY A 442 10.98 5.07 10.66
CA GLY A 442 10.67 3.68 10.28
C GLY A 442 9.33 3.18 10.82
N HIS A 443 8.31 4.03 10.71
CA HIS A 443 7.00 3.73 11.27
C HIS A 443 6.15 2.92 10.30
N VAL A 444 5.31 2.02 10.82
CA VAL A 444 4.32 1.29 10.04
C VAL A 444 2.94 1.92 10.26
N GLU A 445 2.27 2.27 9.18
CA GLU A 445 0.88 2.73 9.14
C GLU A 445 -0.02 1.60 8.62
N SER A 446 -0.96 1.16 9.44
CA SER A 446 -1.82 -0.01 9.19
C SER A 446 -3.29 0.37 9.02
N ALA A 447 -3.60 1.66 8.84
CA ALA A 447 -4.88 2.11 8.33
C ALA A 447 -5.10 1.59 6.91
N VAL A 448 -6.30 1.09 6.63
CA VAL A 448 -6.66 0.65 5.27
C VAL A 448 -6.55 1.84 4.34
N ALA A 449 -5.81 1.70 3.24
CA ALA A 449 -5.64 2.74 2.25
C ALA A 449 -5.59 2.15 0.84
N ASP A 450 -5.80 3.00 -0.15
CA ASP A 450 -5.73 2.70 -1.58
C ASP A 450 -5.34 3.96 -2.37
N HIS A 451 -5.35 3.92 -3.71
CA HIS A 451 -4.96 5.10 -4.50
C HIS A 451 -5.83 6.34 -4.26
N THR A 452 -7.10 6.17 -3.89
CA THR A 452 -7.95 7.31 -3.51
C THR A 452 -7.46 8.02 -2.26
N SER A 453 -6.68 7.34 -1.42
CA SER A 453 -6.12 7.91 -0.19
C SER A 453 -5.13 9.05 -0.48
N THR A 454 -4.42 8.99 -1.62
CA THR A 454 -3.58 10.12 -2.09
C THR A 454 -4.43 11.34 -2.43
N LEU A 455 -5.55 11.15 -3.13
CA LEU A 455 -6.48 12.22 -3.46
C LEU A 455 -7.13 12.79 -2.20
N ARG A 456 -7.51 11.95 -1.23
CA ARG A 456 -8.07 12.39 0.05
C ARG A 456 -7.07 13.20 0.88
N PHE A 457 -5.80 12.84 0.85
CA PHE A 457 -4.74 13.66 1.43
C PHE A 457 -4.71 15.05 0.78
N LEU A 458 -4.75 15.11 -0.55
CA LEU A 458 -4.81 16.37 -1.29
C LEU A 458 -6.10 17.15 -0.99
N GLU A 459 -7.27 16.50 -0.82
CA GLU A 459 -8.52 17.17 -0.39
C GLU A 459 -8.33 17.88 0.94
N ARG A 460 -7.74 17.18 1.93
CA ARG A 460 -7.48 17.73 3.27
C ARG A 460 -6.50 18.89 3.24
N TRP A 461 -5.46 18.79 2.41
CA TRP A 461 -4.36 19.74 2.37
C TRP A 461 -4.63 20.96 1.48
N THR A 462 -5.32 20.79 0.35
CA THR A 462 -5.59 21.85 -0.61
C THR A 462 -6.99 22.46 -0.47
N GLY A 463 -7.92 21.74 0.16
CA GLY A 463 -9.34 22.08 0.18
C GLY A 463 -10.11 21.72 -1.10
N VAL A 464 -9.46 21.10 -2.09
CA VAL A 464 -10.07 20.74 -3.37
C VAL A 464 -10.67 19.34 -3.30
N ALA A 465 -12.00 19.25 -3.30
CA ALA A 465 -12.73 17.99 -3.17
C ALA A 465 -12.71 17.12 -4.45
N GLU A 466 -12.65 15.80 -4.27
CA GLU A 466 -12.77 14.76 -5.31
C GLU A 466 -14.09 13.96 -5.15
N PRO A 467 -15.23 14.47 -5.65
CA PRO A 467 -16.54 13.84 -5.47
C PRO A 467 -16.68 12.46 -6.14
N ASN A 468 -15.76 12.04 -7.02
CA ASN A 468 -15.85 10.73 -7.68
C ASN A 468 -15.56 9.54 -6.73
N ILE A 469 -14.88 9.78 -5.59
CA ILE A 469 -14.58 8.72 -4.62
C ILE A 469 -15.89 8.21 -4.01
N SER A 470 -16.13 6.90 -4.12
CA SER A 470 -17.35 6.26 -3.62
C SER A 470 -17.54 6.48 -2.12
N ALA A 471 -18.81 6.45 -1.68
CA ALA A 471 -19.14 6.59 -0.26
C ALA A 471 -18.47 5.51 0.61
N TRP A 472 -18.32 4.29 0.08
CA TRP A 472 -17.66 3.19 0.79
C TRP A 472 -16.15 3.43 0.95
N ARG A 473 -15.45 3.84 -0.12
CA ARG A 473 -14.01 4.18 -0.04
C ARG A 473 -13.75 5.36 0.90
N ARG A 474 -14.62 6.37 0.89
CA ARG A 474 -14.56 7.49 1.85
C ARG A 474 -14.71 7.05 3.30
N ALA A 475 -15.51 6.01 3.56
CA ALA A 475 -15.73 5.50 4.91
C ALA A 475 -14.57 4.64 5.43
N VAL A 476 -13.91 3.89 4.54
CA VAL A 476 -12.95 2.83 4.93
C VAL A 476 -11.49 3.19 4.69
N CYS A 477 -11.17 3.90 3.60
CA CYS A 477 -9.78 4.21 3.26
C CYS A 477 -9.27 5.40 4.10
N SER A 478 -7.97 5.46 4.36
CA SER A 478 -7.33 6.56 5.09
C SER A 478 -7.27 7.84 4.23
N ASP A 479 -7.13 9.00 4.86
CA ASP A 479 -6.71 10.24 4.20
C ASP A 479 -5.20 10.49 4.31
N LEU A 480 -4.44 9.48 4.76
CA LEU A 480 -2.98 9.45 4.93
C LEU A 480 -2.41 10.43 5.96
N THR A 481 -3.24 11.27 6.59
CA THR A 481 -2.73 12.28 7.54
C THR A 481 -2.12 11.63 8.80
N SER A 482 -2.59 10.45 9.19
CA SER A 482 -2.06 9.67 10.33
C SER A 482 -0.66 9.10 10.09
N ALA A 483 -0.20 9.05 8.84
CA ALA A 483 1.15 8.58 8.49
C ALA A 483 2.25 9.56 8.90
N PHE A 484 1.89 10.82 9.19
CA PHE A 484 2.78 11.92 9.56
C PHE A 484 2.82 12.13 11.08
N ASP A 485 3.97 12.50 11.61
CA ASP A 485 4.12 13.06 12.95
C ASP A 485 4.75 14.44 12.87
N PHE A 486 3.90 15.46 12.98
CA PHE A 486 4.33 16.86 12.94
C PHE A 486 4.91 17.36 14.27
N THR A 487 4.93 16.53 15.31
CA THR A 487 5.31 16.93 16.67
C THR A 487 6.76 16.61 17.02
N ARG A 488 7.39 15.65 16.31
CA ARG A 488 8.73 15.17 16.65
C ARG A 488 9.55 14.82 15.41
N ALA A 489 10.81 15.26 15.39
CA ALA A 489 11.80 14.77 14.44
C ALA A 489 12.22 13.33 14.80
N GLY A 490 12.13 12.40 13.84
CA GLY A 490 12.57 11.02 14.00
C GLY A 490 14.09 10.88 14.13
N SER A 491 14.57 9.69 14.48
CA SER A 491 16.01 9.35 14.50
C SER A 491 16.31 8.29 13.43
N PRO A 492 17.31 8.50 12.56
CA PRO A 492 17.58 7.58 11.47
C PRO A 492 18.27 6.28 11.98
N PRO A 493 18.00 5.11 11.38
CA PRO A 493 18.71 3.85 11.64
C PRO A 493 20.05 3.74 10.86
N SER A 494 20.76 2.62 11.03
CA SER A 494 22.06 2.28 10.39
C SER A 494 21.94 1.22 9.26
N LEU A 495 22.98 1.02 8.41
CA LEU A 495 22.91 1.12 6.93
C LEU A 495 23.44 -0.07 6.01
N THR A 496 23.13 -0.11 4.67
CA THR A 496 23.96 -0.70 3.50
C THR A 496 23.88 0.14 2.16
N GLN A 497 24.57 -0.09 0.99
CA GLN A 497 24.60 0.80 -0.27
C GLN A 497 24.02 0.16 -1.59
N PRO A 498 23.41 0.89 -2.58
CA PRO A 498 22.63 0.29 -3.67
C PRO A 498 23.54 0.07 -4.88
N ASP A 499 23.35 -1.04 -5.58
CA ASP A 499 24.22 -1.45 -6.68
C ASP A 499 23.82 -0.86 -8.05
N ALA A 500 24.75 -0.87 -9.00
CA ALA A 500 24.49 -0.46 -10.38
C ALA A 500 23.52 -1.43 -11.11
N VAL A 501 22.71 -0.91 -12.04
CA VAL A 501 21.81 -1.73 -12.88
C VAL A 501 22.66 -2.69 -13.73
N PRO A 502 22.40 -4.01 -13.69
CA PRO A 502 23.10 -4.98 -14.52
C PRO A 502 22.72 -4.85 -16.01
N ALA A 503 23.45 -5.53 -16.90
CA ALA A 503 23.11 -5.55 -18.33
C ALA A 503 21.81 -6.35 -18.58
N PRO A 504 20.94 -5.91 -19.52
CA PRO A 504 19.70 -6.61 -19.83
C PRO A 504 19.89 -8.07 -20.28
N VAL A 505 19.06 -8.96 -19.73
CA VAL A 505 18.91 -10.36 -20.18
C VAL A 505 17.45 -10.64 -20.57
N ALA A 506 17.20 -11.80 -21.19
CA ALA A 506 15.83 -12.22 -21.47
C ALA A 506 15.04 -12.44 -20.17
N ARG A 507 13.83 -11.87 -20.12
CA ARG A 507 12.93 -11.97 -18.96
C ARG A 507 12.58 -13.43 -18.66
N TRP A 508 12.43 -13.78 -17.39
CA TRP A 508 12.16 -15.16 -16.95
C TRP A 508 11.12 -15.22 -15.84
N ARG A 509 10.53 -16.41 -15.67
CA ARG A 509 9.56 -16.70 -14.60
C ARG A 509 10.14 -17.74 -13.66
N PRO A 510 10.27 -17.45 -12.35
CA PRO A 510 10.85 -18.41 -11.42
C PRO A 510 9.97 -19.65 -11.21
N VAL A 511 10.62 -20.78 -10.98
CA VAL A 511 9.96 -22.06 -10.67
C VAL A 511 10.17 -22.37 -9.19
N PRO A 512 9.14 -22.81 -8.45
CA PRO A 512 9.29 -23.17 -7.05
C PRO A 512 10.32 -24.30 -6.84
N PRO A 513 11.08 -24.29 -5.74
CA PRO A 513 11.93 -25.43 -5.38
C PRO A 513 11.08 -26.68 -5.07
N ALA A 514 11.71 -27.86 -5.16
CA ALA A 514 11.03 -29.13 -4.88
C ALA A 514 10.66 -29.27 -3.40
N ASP A 515 11.59 -28.89 -2.51
CA ASP A 515 11.38 -28.81 -1.07
C ASP A 515 11.10 -27.34 -0.71
N GLN A 516 9.92 -27.07 -0.16
CA GLN A 516 9.46 -25.72 0.19
C GLN A 516 9.16 -25.62 1.68
N GLU A 517 9.55 -24.48 2.25
CA GLU A 517 9.22 -24.08 3.61
C GLU A 517 8.69 -22.63 3.58
N LEU A 518 7.92 -22.25 4.60
CA LEU A 518 7.46 -20.86 4.70
C LEU A 518 8.66 -19.93 4.94
N PRO A 519 8.68 -18.73 4.33
CA PRO A 519 9.77 -17.79 4.56
C PRO A 519 9.79 -17.32 6.01
N GLU A 520 10.98 -17.26 6.59
CA GLU A 520 11.17 -16.62 7.89
C GLU A 520 11.19 -15.09 7.73
N GLN A 521 10.23 -14.38 8.34
CA GLN A 521 10.25 -12.91 8.41
C GLN A 521 11.35 -12.43 9.36
N GLU A 522 12.01 -11.32 9.05
CA GLU A 522 13.00 -10.70 9.93
C GLU A 522 12.39 -10.45 11.33
N ALA A 523 13.12 -10.83 12.38
CA ALA A 523 12.66 -10.62 13.75
C ALA A 523 12.69 -9.13 14.14
N GLY A 524 11.72 -8.71 14.95
CA GLY A 524 11.69 -7.38 15.55
C GLY A 524 10.39 -6.62 15.28
N ARG A 525 10.18 -5.57 16.07
CA ARG A 525 9.04 -4.66 15.94
C ARG A 525 9.48 -3.32 15.40
N SER A 526 8.58 -2.67 14.68
CA SER A 526 8.72 -1.28 14.24
C SER A 526 7.78 -0.40 15.07
N GLY A 527 8.07 0.91 15.11
CA GLY A 527 7.08 1.86 15.64
C GLY A 527 5.83 1.82 14.77
N SER A 528 4.64 1.95 15.35
CA SER A 528 3.40 1.99 14.58
C SER A 528 2.69 3.32 14.74
N ARG A 529 2.04 3.76 13.66
CA ARG A 529 1.12 4.89 13.70
C ARG A 529 -0.16 4.51 14.44
N ARG A 530 -0.78 5.53 15.02
CA ARG A 530 -2.00 5.36 15.80
C ARG A 530 -3.18 5.23 14.86
N LEU A 531 -4.01 4.23 15.09
CA LEU A 531 -5.20 4.00 14.27
C LEU A 531 -6.47 4.53 14.92
N ALA A 532 -7.47 4.79 14.09
CA ALA A 532 -8.78 5.29 14.50
C ALA A 532 -9.82 4.16 14.69
N TYR A 533 -9.38 2.90 14.80
CA TYR A 533 -10.24 1.72 14.95
C TYR A 533 -10.37 1.28 16.41
N GLY A 534 -11.50 0.68 16.75
CA GLY A 534 -11.72 -0.01 18.03
C GLY A 534 -12.56 -1.26 17.87
N PRO A 535 -12.11 -2.27 17.09
CA PRO A 535 -12.93 -3.41 16.72
C PRO A 535 -13.30 -4.29 17.93
N THR A 536 -14.57 -4.69 17.97
CA THR A 536 -15.12 -5.64 18.94
C THR A 536 -15.92 -6.72 18.25
N ALA A 537 -15.88 -7.97 18.74
CA ALA A 537 -16.74 -9.03 18.27
C ALA A 537 -17.32 -9.84 19.44
N SER A 538 -18.47 -10.47 19.22
CA SER A 538 -19.02 -11.52 20.05
C SER A 538 -19.93 -12.44 19.24
N ALA A 539 -20.11 -13.68 19.68
CA ALA A 539 -20.94 -14.67 19.00
C ALA A 539 -21.72 -15.48 20.05
N GLY A 540 -22.98 -15.09 20.24
CA GLY A 540 -23.89 -15.70 21.20
C GLY A 540 -25.10 -16.33 20.52
N LEU A 541 -25.59 -17.44 21.08
CA LEU A 541 -26.75 -18.16 20.56
C LEU A 541 -28.04 -17.63 21.19
N ALA A 542 -29.06 -17.35 20.39
CA ALA A 542 -30.39 -16.97 20.86
C ALA A 542 -31.48 -17.62 20.00
N GLY A 543 -32.30 -18.49 20.59
CA GLY A 543 -33.39 -19.16 19.88
C GLY A 543 -32.94 -20.02 18.69
N GLY A 544 -31.77 -20.67 18.80
CA GLY A 544 -31.17 -21.48 17.72
C GLY A 544 -30.48 -20.66 16.62
N VAL A 545 -30.47 -19.33 16.73
CA VAL A 545 -29.77 -18.43 15.80
C VAL A 545 -28.50 -17.92 16.46
N LEU A 546 -27.37 -18.10 15.80
CA LEU A 546 -26.09 -17.54 16.22
C LEU A 546 -26.04 -16.07 15.80
N ARG A 547 -25.91 -15.16 16.77
CA ARG A 547 -25.80 -13.72 16.53
C ARG A 547 -24.34 -13.29 16.65
N LEU A 548 -23.69 -13.09 15.51
CA LEU A 548 -22.36 -12.50 15.42
C LEU A 548 -22.51 -10.98 15.47
N ARG A 549 -22.02 -10.35 16.54
CA ARG A 549 -22.04 -8.89 16.71
C ARG A 549 -20.66 -8.35 16.47
N LEU A 550 -20.54 -7.44 15.52
CA LEU A 550 -19.32 -6.68 15.25
C LEU A 550 -19.54 -5.24 15.72
N GLY A 551 -18.57 -4.67 16.39
CA GLY A 551 -18.63 -3.31 16.88
C GLY A 551 -17.33 -2.57 16.61
N ASN A 552 -17.42 -1.26 16.68
CA ASN A 552 -16.29 -0.38 16.48
C ASN A 552 -16.40 0.82 17.42
N ALA A 553 -15.53 0.85 18.43
CA ALA A 553 -15.35 1.98 19.33
C ALA A 553 -14.37 3.03 18.79
N GLY A 554 -14.03 2.94 17.49
CA GLY A 554 -13.19 3.88 16.77
C GLY A 554 -13.98 4.99 16.08
N SER A 555 -13.26 6.05 15.68
CA SER A 555 -13.82 7.22 15.00
C SER A 555 -13.89 7.09 13.48
N GLU A 556 -13.32 6.03 12.92
CA GLU A 556 -13.43 5.70 11.49
C GLU A 556 -14.15 4.38 11.31
N ALA A 557 -14.93 4.24 10.24
CA ALA A 557 -15.59 2.98 9.94
C ALA A 557 -14.55 1.91 9.58
N LEU A 558 -14.90 0.65 9.77
CA LEU A 558 -14.04 -0.47 9.38
C LEU A 558 -14.79 -1.46 8.50
N ALA A 559 -14.07 -2.02 7.53
CA ALA A 559 -14.52 -3.16 6.77
C ALA A 559 -14.18 -4.45 7.53
N ALA A 560 -15.11 -5.40 7.55
CA ALA A 560 -14.91 -6.72 8.13
C ALA A 560 -15.38 -7.81 7.17
N HIS A 561 -14.72 -8.96 7.20
CA HIS A 561 -15.10 -10.15 6.43
C HIS A 561 -15.44 -11.29 7.36
N VAL A 562 -16.53 -11.99 7.08
CA VAL A 562 -16.98 -13.15 7.87
C VAL A 562 -16.93 -14.41 7.01
N TYR A 563 -16.13 -15.36 7.44
CA TYR A 563 -15.93 -16.66 6.80
C TYR A 563 -16.66 -17.74 7.61
N GLY A 564 -17.42 -18.59 6.94
CA GLY A 564 -18.08 -19.76 7.55
C GLY A 564 -17.45 -21.06 7.06
N PHE A 565 -16.86 -21.83 7.97
CA PHE A 565 -16.13 -23.06 7.65
C PHE A 565 -16.95 -24.34 7.89
N ALA A 566 -18.08 -24.25 8.57
CA ALA A 566 -19.01 -25.36 8.80
C ALA A 566 -20.18 -25.39 7.79
N GLY A 567 -20.16 -24.54 6.75
CA GLY A 567 -21.23 -24.41 5.76
C GLY A 567 -22.42 -23.59 6.22
N GLU A 568 -22.26 -22.82 7.30
CA GLU A 568 -23.29 -21.96 7.90
C GLU A 568 -23.51 -20.63 7.16
N LEU A 569 -22.59 -20.26 6.26
CA LEU A 569 -22.72 -19.12 5.37
C LEU A 569 -22.63 -19.57 3.90
N PRO A 570 -23.48 -19.04 3.01
CA PRO A 570 -23.45 -19.42 1.59
C PRO A 570 -22.24 -18.83 0.84
N ARG A 571 -21.60 -17.79 1.40
CA ARG A 571 -20.43 -17.08 0.85
C ARG A 571 -19.74 -16.32 1.99
N VAL A 572 -18.57 -15.76 1.70
CA VAL A 572 -17.94 -14.76 2.59
C VAL A 572 -18.84 -13.53 2.66
N GLU A 573 -19.18 -13.07 3.86
CA GLU A 573 -19.96 -11.85 4.05
C GLU A 573 -19.02 -10.66 4.27
N HIS A 574 -19.26 -9.56 3.55
CA HIS A 574 -18.49 -8.32 3.66
C HIS A 574 -19.35 -7.25 4.32
N LEU A 575 -18.88 -6.71 5.45
CA LEU A 575 -19.64 -5.82 6.32
C LEU A 575 -18.91 -4.49 6.51
N LEU A 576 -19.68 -3.40 6.58
CA LEU A 576 -19.19 -2.09 7.00
C LEU A 576 -19.68 -1.82 8.42
N VAL A 577 -18.75 -1.77 9.38
CA VAL A 577 -19.05 -1.42 10.77
C VAL A 577 -18.81 0.09 10.94
N PRO A 578 -19.86 0.89 11.20
CA PRO A 578 -19.73 2.35 11.27
C PRO A 578 -18.87 2.79 12.46
N ALA A 579 -18.30 3.99 12.39
CA ALA A 579 -17.65 4.64 13.53
C ALA A 579 -18.59 4.71 14.73
N TRP A 580 -18.09 4.38 15.92
CA TRP A 580 -18.86 4.34 17.17
C TRP A 580 -20.14 3.49 17.13
N GLY A 581 -20.21 2.50 16.23
CA GLY A 581 -21.42 1.72 16.01
C GLY A 581 -21.18 0.21 15.93
N GLN A 582 -22.24 -0.50 15.56
CA GLN A 582 -22.27 -1.96 15.54
C GLN A 582 -23.02 -2.49 14.32
N GLN A 583 -22.73 -3.74 13.95
CA GLN A 583 -23.43 -4.56 12.98
C GLN A 583 -23.72 -5.92 13.59
N GLU A 584 -24.83 -6.54 13.21
CA GLU A 584 -25.17 -7.90 13.64
C GLU A 584 -25.46 -8.76 12.41
N LEU A 585 -24.83 -9.92 12.36
CA LEU A 585 -25.10 -10.97 11.38
C LEU A 585 -25.79 -12.14 12.10
N ALA A 586 -26.99 -12.49 11.63
CA ALA A 586 -27.72 -13.66 12.08
C ALA A 586 -27.31 -14.87 11.22
N VAL A 587 -26.80 -15.91 11.88
CA VAL A 587 -26.30 -17.14 11.25
C VAL A 587 -27.15 -18.31 11.74
N ILE A 588 -27.66 -19.10 10.80
CA ILE A 588 -28.46 -20.30 11.10
C ILE A 588 -27.56 -21.52 10.83
N PRO A 589 -27.03 -22.18 11.89
CA PRO A 589 -26.18 -23.35 11.73
C PRO A 589 -27.04 -24.58 11.40
N ALA A 590 -27.44 -24.75 10.13
CA ALA A 590 -28.35 -25.81 9.70
C ALA A 590 -27.83 -27.23 10.04
N GLY A 591 -26.51 -27.42 10.06
CA GLY A 591 -25.86 -28.68 10.49
C GLY A 591 -25.66 -28.81 12.01
N GLY A 592 -26.20 -27.89 12.82
CA GLY A 592 -26.06 -27.88 14.27
C GLY A 592 -24.66 -27.47 14.78
N ARG A 593 -23.74 -27.11 13.88
CA ARG A 593 -22.36 -26.67 14.16
C ARG A 593 -22.08 -25.35 13.46
N TRP A 594 -21.18 -24.54 14.05
CA TRP A 594 -20.58 -23.38 13.41
C TRP A 594 -19.07 -23.32 13.68
N ASP A 595 -18.35 -22.67 12.76
CA ASP A 595 -16.94 -22.34 12.77
C ASP A 595 -16.76 -21.06 11.93
N LEU A 596 -16.86 -19.90 12.62
CA LEU A 596 -16.78 -18.58 12.02
C LEU A 596 -15.43 -17.94 12.27
N VAL A 597 -14.94 -17.22 11.27
CA VAL A 597 -13.77 -16.33 11.38
C VAL A 597 -14.18 -14.93 10.94
N VAL A 598 -13.73 -13.92 11.66
CA VAL A 598 -13.87 -12.51 11.32
C VAL A 598 -12.50 -11.90 11.14
N GLN A 599 -12.25 -11.34 9.96
CA GLN A 599 -11.09 -10.53 9.65
C GLN A 599 -11.47 -9.05 9.69
N GLY A 600 -10.64 -8.21 10.31
CA GLY A 600 -10.74 -6.75 10.28
C GLY A 600 -9.38 -6.07 10.04
N PRO A 601 -9.33 -4.72 10.08
CA PRO A 601 -8.08 -3.98 9.87
C PRO A 601 -7.07 -4.21 11.01
N ASN A 602 -5.80 -3.88 10.76
CA ASN A 602 -4.71 -3.94 11.75
C ASN A 602 -4.60 -5.29 12.48
N GLN A 603 -4.60 -6.39 11.70
CA GLN A 603 -4.52 -7.77 12.20
C GLN A 603 -5.65 -8.13 13.19
N TYR A 604 -6.77 -7.42 13.17
CA TYR A 604 -7.92 -7.79 13.98
C TYR A 604 -8.49 -9.14 13.51
N TRP A 605 -8.61 -10.07 14.44
CA TRP A 605 -9.05 -11.43 14.17
C TRP A 605 -9.92 -11.97 15.29
N TYR A 606 -11.05 -12.57 14.92
CA TYR A 606 -11.94 -13.23 15.86
C TYR A 606 -12.41 -14.56 15.32
N GLU A 607 -12.32 -15.62 16.12
CA GLU A 607 -12.78 -16.96 15.76
C GLU A 607 -13.85 -17.43 16.73
N ALA A 608 -14.89 -18.09 16.24
CA ALA A 608 -15.94 -18.67 17.05
C ALA A 608 -16.43 -20.01 16.50
N SER A 609 -16.25 -21.09 17.25
CA SER A 609 -16.80 -22.40 16.93
C SER A 609 -17.67 -22.95 18.06
N GLY A 610 -18.58 -23.86 17.72
CA GLY A 610 -19.45 -24.53 18.68
C GLY A 610 -20.56 -25.33 18.01
N THR A 611 -21.44 -25.88 18.84
CA THR A 611 -22.62 -26.62 18.39
C THR A 611 -23.88 -26.19 19.13
N LEU A 612 -25.06 -26.40 18.54
CA LEU A 612 -26.35 -26.03 19.15
C LEU A 612 -26.65 -26.83 20.43
N THR A 613 -26.04 -28.01 20.56
CA THR A 613 -26.31 -28.97 21.63
C THR A 613 -25.15 -29.12 22.63
N GLY A 614 -24.02 -28.47 22.37
CA GLY A 614 -22.86 -28.51 23.24
C GLY A 614 -23.14 -27.85 24.60
N ALA A 615 -22.44 -28.30 25.65
CA ALA A 615 -22.65 -27.79 27.00
C ALA A 615 -22.38 -26.28 27.12
N ALA A 616 -21.54 -25.72 26.23
CA ALA A 616 -21.24 -24.29 26.15
C ALA A 616 -21.98 -23.57 25.02
N ALA A 617 -23.04 -24.14 24.44
CA ALA A 617 -23.83 -23.52 23.36
C ALA A 617 -24.39 -22.14 23.74
N GLY A 618 -24.73 -21.92 25.01
CA GLY A 618 -25.21 -20.65 25.55
C GLY A 618 -24.13 -19.68 26.00
N VAL A 619 -22.84 -19.98 25.77
CA VAL A 619 -21.74 -19.10 26.18
C VAL A 619 -21.48 -18.01 25.14
N ASP A 620 -21.41 -16.76 25.60
CA ASP A 620 -20.97 -15.60 24.82
C ASP A 620 -19.72 -14.99 25.46
N VAL A 621 -18.78 -14.56 24.62
CA VAL A 621 -17.53 -13.89 25.03
C VAL A 621 -17.54 -12.52 24.37
N ARG A 622 -17.86 -11.49 25.14
CA ARG A 622 -17.91 -10.11 24.64
C ARG A 622 -16.63 -9.39 24.98
N GLN A 623 -15.98 -8.81 23.98
CA GLN A 623 -14.79 -8.00 24.17
C GLN A 623 -15.11 -6.51 24.25
N SER A 624 -14.35 -5.79 25.06
CA SER A 624 -14.23 -4.33 24.99
C SER A 624 -12.79 -3.93 25.34
N THR A 625 -12.37 -2.73 24.95
CA THR A 625 -11.01 -2.24 25.19
C THR A 625 -11.02 -1.03 26.12
N ARG A 626 -10.01 -0.93 26.98
CA ARG A 626 -9.79 0.23 27.86
C ARG A 626 -8.47 0.91 27.53
N ALA A 627 -8.49 1.84 26.58
CA ALA A 627 -7.31 2.55 26.08
C ALA A 627 -6.41 3.13 27.19
N ARG A 628 -6.99 3.76 28.23
CA ARG A 628 -6.23 4.35 29.36
C ARG A 628 -5.43 3.34 30.19
N ARG A 629 -5.86 2.07 30.21
CA ARG A 629 -5.19 1.00 30.95
C ARG A 629 -4.41 0.05 30.04
N SER A 630 -4.44 0.28 28.72
CA SER A 630 -3.89 -0.63 27.72
C SER A 630 -4.31 -2.09 27.99
N SER A 631 -5.60 -2.29 28.21
CA SER A 631 -6.16 -3.59 28.61
C SER A 631 -7.38 -3.97 27.77
N LEU A 632 -7.51 -5.28 27.55
CA LEU A 632 -8.71 -5.92 27.00
C LEU A 632 -9.60 -6.32 28.18
N GLU A 633 -10.91 -6.18 28.03
CA GLU A 633 -11.91 -6.66 28.99
C GLU A 633 -12.77 -7.70 28.28
N LEU A 634 -12.90 -8.88 28.88
CA LEU A 634 -13.75 -9.97 28.41
C LEU A 634 -14.90 -10.17 29.38
N ALA A 635 -16.14 -9.98 28.91
CA ALA A 635 -17.33 -10.40 29.63
C ALA A 635 -17.72 -11.80 29.16
N LEU A 636 -17.56 -12.78 30.05
CA LEU A 636 -17.93 -14.18 29.84
C LEU A 636 -19.33 -14.40 30.43
N THR A 637 -20.30 -14.77 29.60
CA THR A 637 -21.68 -15.01 30.05
C THR A 637 -22.10 -16.42 29.65
N ASN A 638 -22.79 -17.12 30.56
CA ASN A 638 -23.40 -18.42 30.29
C ASN A 638 -24.93 -18.30 30.32
N ASP A 639 -25.54 -18.10 29.15
CA ASP A 639 -27.00 -18.10 28.98
C ASP A 639 -27.56 -19.52 28.73
N GLY A 640 -26.72 -20.56 28.89
CA GLY A 640 -27.09 -21.96 28.74
C GLY A 640 -27.78 -22.54 29.97
N SER A 641 -28.07 -23.84 29.92
CA SER A 641 -28.80 -24.56 30.98
C SER A 641 -27.90 -25.38 31.91
N ALA A 642 -26.62 -25.54 31.58
CA ALA A 642 -25.64 -26.31 32.36
C ALA A 642 -24.50 -25.41 32.86
N PRO A 643 -23.88 -25.73 34.01
CA PRO A 643 -22.65 -25.05 34.43
C PRO A 643 -21.50 -25.35 33.47
N VAL A 644 -20.65 -24.36 33.22
CA VAL A 644 -19.48 -24.48 32.36
C VAL A 644 -18.22 -23.96 33.06
N THR A 645 -17.08 -24.55 32.73
CA THR A 645 -15.76 -24.15 33.19
C THR A 645 -14.96 -23.65 31.99
N LEU A 646 -14.83 -22.34 31.87
CA LEU A 646 -14.08 -21.68 30.81
C LEU A 646 -12.62 -21.55 31.21
N THR A 647 -11.71 -21.83 30.27
CA THR A 647 -10.29 -21.50 30.39
C THR A 647 -9.96 -20.42 29.39
N VAL A 648 -9.55 -19.25 29.88
CA VAL A 648 -8.99 -18.15 29.07
C VAL A 648 -7.47 -18.26 29.12
N ARG A 649 -6.79 -18.39 27.99
CA ARG A 649 -5.33 -18.53 27.92
C ARG A 649 -4.72 -17.70 26.79
N PRO A 650 -3.47 -17.21 26.94
CA PRO A 650 -2.79 -16.53 25.85
C PRO A 650 -2.32 -17.54 24.79
N LEU A 651 -2.50 -17.21 23.52
CA LEU A 651 -1.82 -17.85 22.38
C LEU A 651 -0.56 -17.09 21.98
N ALA A 652 -0.48 -15.80 22.34
CA ALA A 652 0.70 -14.96 22.20
C ALA A 652 0.71 -13.88 23.29
N TYR A 653 1.82 -13.14 23.37
CA TYR A 653 2.00 -11.98 24.27
C TYR A 653 1.91 -12.36 25.76
N VAL A 654 1.46 -11.43 26.60
CA VAL A 654 1.49 -11.53 28.06
C VAL A 654 0.27 -12.25 28.64
N GLY A 655 0.45 -12.85 29.82
CA GLY A 655 -0.61 -13.39 30.65
C GLY A 655 -0.42 -14.86 31.01
N SER A 656 -1.33 -15.39 31.82
CA SER A 656 -1.35 -16.79 32.25
C SER A 656 -2.78 -17.29 32.27
N ALA A 657 -2.99 -18.59 32.04
CA ALA A 657 -4.33 -19.15 31.93
C ALA A 657 -5.18 -18.89 33.19
N VAL A 658 -6.43 -18.46 32.99
CA VAL A 658 -7.43 -18.21 34.04
C VAL A 658 -8.60 -19.17 33.83
N LYS A 659 -9.01 -19.86 34.89
CA LYS A 659 -10.21 -20.71 34.88
C LYS A 659 -11.38 -19.99 35.53
N VAL A 660 -12.54 -19.99 34.88
CA VAL A 660 -13.77 -19.37 35.36
C VAL A 660 -14.90 -20.40 35.29
N LYS A 661 -15.48 -20.72 36.44
CA LYS A 661 -16.70 -21.54 36.51
C LYS A 661 -17.92 -20.62 36.50
N LEU A 662 -18.84 -20.85 35.57
CA LEU A 662 -20.08 -20.10 35.41
C LEU A 662 -21.28 -21.02 35.59
N ALA A 663 -22.17 -20.69 36.53
CA ALA A 663 -23.50 -21.29 36.61
C ALA A 663 -24.38 -20.79 35.44
N PRO A 664 -25.50 -21.48 35.13
CA PRO A 664 -26.52 -20.96 34.23
C PRO A 664 -26.97 -19.54 34.63
N GLY A 665 -27.02 -18.62 33.67
CA GLY A 665 -27.36 -17.20 33.86
C GLY A 665 -26.25 -16.35 34.50
N ALA A 666 -25.09 -16.92 34.83
CA ALA A 666 -23.99 -16.18 35.45
C ALA A 666 -23.12 -15.46 34.40
N SER A 667 -22.54 -14.34 34.81
CA SER A 667 -21.54 -13.61 34.03
C SER A 667 -20.33 -13.26 34.88
N ARG A 668 -19.16 -13.16 34.25
CA ARG A 668 -17.90 -12.76 34.86
C ARG A 668 -17.09 -11.89 33.91
N GLU A 669 -16.64 -10.74 34.39
CA GLU A 669 -15.65 -9.92 33.68
C GLU A 669 -14.22 -10.32 34.06
N ILE A 670 -13.34 -10.33 33.06
CA ILE A 670 -11.90 -10.50 33.22
C ILE A 670 -11.18 -9.37 32.47
N ALA A 671 -10.33 -8.65 33.18
CA ALA A 671 -9.36 -7.75 32.59
C ALA A 671 -8.10 -8.53 32.18
N TRP A 672 -7.59 -8.26 30.98
CA TRP A 672 -6.37 -8.85 30.45
C TRP A 672 -5.37 -7.77 30.06
N GLY A 673 -4.14 -7.89 30.53
CA GLY A 673 -3.05 -6.97 30.17
C GLY A 673 -2.58 -7.20 28.74
N THR A 674 -2.06 -6.16 28.10
CA THR A 674 -1.53 -6.28 26.74
C THR A 674 -0.01 -6.16 26.72
N ASP A 675 0.62 -6.70 25.67
CA ASP A 675 2.02 -6.41 25.35
C ASP A 675 2.07 -5.24 24.38
N ARG A 676 2.35 -4.04 24.90
CA ARG A 676 2.38 -2.79 24.10
C ARG A 676 1.10 -2.57 23.27
N GLY A 677 -0.05 -2.97 23.80
CA GLY A 677 -1.34 -2.89 23.13
C GLY A 677 -1.82 -4.21 22.52
N TRP A 678 -0.94 -5.16 22.21
CA TRP A 678 -1.29 -6.41 21.54
C TRP A 678 -1.82 -7.50 22.48
N TYR A 679 -2.77 -8.28 21.98
CA TYR A 679 -3.34 -9.46 22.63
C TYR A 679 -3.71 -10.54 21.59
N ASP A 680 -3.63 -11.81 22.01
CA ASP A 680 -4.10 -12.98 21.25
C ASP A 680 -4.49 -14.06 22.26
N LEU A 681 -5.79 -14.20 22.49
CA LEU A 681 -6.35 -15.03 23.55
C LEU A 681 -7.26 -16.10 22.98
N GLU A 682 -7.30 -17.24 23.67
CA GLU A 682 -8.24 -18.31 23.43
C GLU A 682 -9.11 -18.53 24.66
N VAL A 683 -10.41 -18.77 24.44
CA VAL A 683 -11.37 -19.23 25.44
C VAL A 683 -11.93 -20.57 25.00
N VAL A 684 -11.77 -21.58 25.84
CA VAL A 684 -12.30 -22.95 25.64
C VAL A 684 -13.14 -23.38 26.84
N ALA A 685 -14.06 -24.32 26.65
CA ALA A 685 -14.88 -24.88 27.72
C ALA A 685 -14.45 -26.32 28.04
N ALA A 686 -14.31 -26.66 29.31
CA ALA A 686 -13.91 -28.01 29.72
C ALA A 686 -14.98 -29.07 29.41
N GLU A 687 -16.24 -28.67 29.42
CA GLU A 687 -17.41 -29.53 29.20
C GLU A 687 -17.84 -29.61 27.73
N ASP A 688 -17.17 -28.88 26.83
CA ASP A 688 -17.53 -28.80 25.41
C ASP A 688 -16.29 -28.57 24.54
N GLU A 689 -15.75 -29.65 23.97
CA GLU A 689 -14.59 -29.62 23.07
C GLU A 689 -14.88 -28.89 21.75
N THR A 690 -16.14 -28.64 21.41
CA THR A 690 -16.51 -27.91 20.19
C THR A 690 -16.46 -26.39 20.39
N PHE A 691 -16.54 -25.93 21.63
CA PHE A 691 -16.57 -24.51 21.98
C PHE A 691 -15.15 -23.92 21.97
N ARG A 692 -14.97 -22.95 21.08
CA ARG A 692 -13.76 -22.13 21.05
C ARG A 692 -14.09 -20.69 20.70
N ARG A 693 -13.41 -19.75 21.36
CA ARG A 693 -13.32 -18.36 20.94
C ARG A 693 -11.85 -17.96 20.85
N ARG A 694 -11.43 -17.32 19.77
CA ARG A 694 -10.12 -16.65 19.70
C ARG A 694 -10.35 -15.17 19.50
N VAL A 695 -9.59 -14.34 20.21
CA VAL A 695 -9.67 -12.89 20.13
C VAL A 695 -8.26 -12.32 19.99
N THR A 696 -7.96 -11.74 18.83
CA THR A 696 -6.66 -11.14 18.50
C THR A 696 -6.85 -9.71 18.05
N GLY A 697 -5.92 -8.86 18.43
CA GLY A 697 -5.89 -7.48 17.96
C GLY A 697 -5.06 -6.60 18.87
N ARG A 698 -5.35 -5.30 18.78
CA ARG A 698 -4.58 -4.26 19.46
C ARG A 698 -5.49 -3.24 20.12
N VAL A 699 -5.14 -2.86 21.34
CA VAL A 699 -5.71 -1.71 22.04
C VAL A 699 -4.94 -0.46 21.63
N GLU A 700 -5.60 0.44 20.90
CA GLU A 700 -5.03 1.75 20.58
C GLU A 700 -4.95 2.63 21.85
N THR A 701 -3.78 3.18 22.13
CA THR A 701 -3.51 4.03 23.30
C THR A 701 -3.15 5.46 22.88
N ALA A 702 -2.95 6.36 23.84
CA ALA A 702 -2.49 7.73 23.56
C ALA A 702 -0.99 7.82 23.26
N SER A 703 -0.20 6.84 23.69
CA SER A 703 1.21 6.74 23.34
C SER A 703 1.38 6.10 21.96
N GLN A 704 2.43 6.49 21.27
CA GLN A 704 2.90 5.80 20.08
C GLN A 704 3.08 4.30 20.36
N GLY A 705 2.56 3.46 19.45
CA GLY A 705 2.63 2.02 19.64
C GLY A 705 3.75 1.37 18.85
N VAL A 706 3.73 0.05 18.86
CA VAL A 706 4.63 -0.81 18.08
C VAL A 706 3.80 -1.82 17.29
N THR A 707 4.41 -2.39 16.28
CA THR A 707 3.84 -3.50 15.51
C THR A 707 3.83 -4.79 16.34
N ALA A 708 3.12 -5.82 15.88
CA ALA A 708 2.95 -7.10 16.57
C ALA A 708 4.27 -7.81 16.90
#